data_AF-A0A084B916-F1
#
_entry.id   AF-A0A084B916-F1
#
_cell.length_a   1.000
_cell.length_b   1.000
_cell.length_c   1.000
_cell.angle_alpha   90.00
_cell.angle_beta   90.00
_cell.angle_gamma   90.00
#
_symmetry.space_group_name_H-M   'P 1'
#
loop_
_entity.id
_entity.type
_entity.pdbx_description
1 polymer ?
#
loop_
_entity_poly.entity_id
_entity_poly.type
_entity_poly.pdbx_seq_one_letter_code
_entity_poly.pdbx_strand_id
1 'polypeptide(L)'
;MGWRFWYLGSRPTAKCPLSLRLGVTFPIPMPLAPQPALASFLNLFHHSQSVHPPNSPFLLQPPRPFAFDSPLTAHHFLSLRPRPSLRRSSRQITMVQRVIVVGGGLSGLSAAHTIYLAGGNVVVLDKQGFFGGNSTKATSGINGALTRTQVDHKIADSVKQFYDDTLKSARDKARPDLIKVLTYKSAAAVEWLQDVFNLDLTLVSRLGGHSQPRTHRGHDAKFPGMAITYALMQRLEELAESEPERVQIIKKARVTSLNKEGNTVTGVSYEYNGEPATIDGPVILATGGYAADFGDTSLLKQHRPDTFGLATTNGNHATGDGQKMVMAIGGNGIDMDKVQVHPTGLVDPKDPGSKWKFLAAEALRGEGGLLLNADGDRFCDELGHRDYVSGMMWKEKDKGKFPIRLILNSKASNVLDFHTRHYSGRGLMKKMSGQELAKEIGCKPDHLQGTFKTYNSIAEGKEKDPWGKKFFHNLPLDINDTFHVAVMEPVLHFTMGGIEINDKAQVLNQDQKPFDGLFACGEVAGGVHGANRLGGSSLLGCVVYGRVAGDTASNYLFQQALKGSGGSAAQRLGQISLHIDPSTPGKLTVEWANGGASSSASAGPQPTTSAAGPTPVENGVKADKPSSPKQFTIPEKEFTMEEVAKHNTKEDLWVVVKGVVMDLSNWLDEHPGGPQAIMNFMGRDATEEFEMLHDDEVIPKYAPQQVIGRVKGQTPSLEI
;
A
#
# COMPACT_ATOMS: atom_id res chain seq x y z
N MET A 1 -22.98 47.92 16.14
CA MET A 1 -22.45 49.11 16.85
C MET A 1 -20.94 49.18 16.62
N GLY A 2 -20.41 50.37 16.28
CA GLY A 2 -18.96 50.69 16.26
C GLY A 2 -18.18 50.26 15.00
N TRP A 3 -18.10 51.06 13.93
CA TRP A 3 -16.98 52.00 13.58
C TRP A 3 -15.69 51.28 13.15
N ARG A 4 -15.40 51.02 11.86
CA ARG A 4 -14.84 51.89 10.79
C ARG A 4 -13.66 52.79 11.20
N PHE A 5 -12.48 52.44 10.70
CA PHE A 5 -11.39 53.37 10.39
C PHE A 5 -11.08 53.31 8.88
N TRP A 6 -10.93 54.49 8.29
CA TRP A 6 -10.64 54.77 6.88
C TRP A 6 -9.13 54.81 6.64
N TYR A 7 -8.68 54.54 5.40
CA TYR A 7 -7.75 55.42 4.69
C TYR A 7 -7.96 55.35 3.17
N LEU A 8 -8.17 56.53 2.57
CA LEU A 8 -8.11 56.83 1.12
C LEU A 8 -6.70 56.53 0.59
N GLY A 9 -6.41 56.24 -0.68
CA GLY A 9 -7.09 56.51 -1.93
C GLY A 9 -6.13 57.29 -2.84
N SER A 10 -5.70 56.72 -3.96
CA SER A 10 -5.17 57.47 -5.12
C SER A 10 -4.83 56.52 -6.29
N ARG A 11 -5.57 56.65 -7.40
CA ARG A 11 -5.13 56.27 -8.75
C ARG A 11 -4.14 57.33 -9.27
N PRO A 12 -3.33 57.01 -10.30
CA PRO A 12 -3.72 57.54 -11.62
C PRO A 12 -3.52 56.55 -12.78
N THR A 13 -4.24 56.87 -13.85
CA THR A 13 -4.28 56.29 -15.19
C THR A 13 -3.07 56.66 -16.06
N ALA A 14 -2.62 55.76 -16.94
CA ALA A 14 -2.09 56.10 -18.28
C ALA A 14 -2.15 54.89 -19.23
N LYS A 15 -2.54 55.14 -20.48
CA LYS A 15 -2.67 54.20 -21.62
C LYS A 15 -1.50 54.38 -22.60
N CYS A 16 -1.26 53.33 -23.39
CA CYS A 16 -0.78 53.30 -24.80
C CYS A 16 0.75 53.31 -25.11
N PRO A 17 1.22 52.89 -26.31
CA PRO A 17 1.19 51.54 -26.93
C PRO A 17 2.50 51.19 -27.73
N LEU A 18 2.46 50.18 -28.62
CA LEU A 18 3.43 49.72 -29.67
C LEU A 18 4.62 48.84 -29.19
N SER A 19 4.70 47.54 -29.55
CA SER A 19 5.03 46.89 -30.84
C SER A 19 6.54 46.77 -31.13
N LEU A 20 7.08 45.54 -31.13
CA LEU A 20 8.07 45.10 -32.11
C LEU A 20 8.11 43.56 -32.20
N ARG A 21 7.91 43.08 -33.43
CA ARG A 21 8.05 41.69 -33.89
C ARG A 21 9.51 41.42 -34.26
N LEU A 22 9.95 40.18 -34.05
CA LEU A 22 10.94 39.40 -34.83
C LEU A 22 10.71 37.94 -34.35
N GLY A 23 10.34 36.93 -35.12
CA GLY A 23 10.37 36.72 -36.56
C GLY A 23 11.43 35.69 -36.92
N VAL A 24 11.17 34.39 -36.68
CA VAL A 24 11.89 33.28 -37.36
C VAL A 24 10.94 32.10 -37.56
N THR A 25 10.79 31.66 -38.81
CA THR A 25 10.02 30.48 -39.25
C THR A 25 10.93 29.54 -40.05
N PHE A 26 10.97 28.25 -39.62
CA PHE A 26 10.92 26.96 -40.36
C PHE A 26 11.82 26.69 -41.60
N PRO A 27 12.28 25.42 -41.82
CA PRO A 27 11.40 24.39 -42.41
C PRO A 27 11.57 22.93 -41.93
N ILE A 28 10.48 22.18 -42.07
CA ILE A 28 10.36 20.72 -42.13
C ILE A 28 10.61 20.28 -43.59
N PRO A 29 11.05 19.02 -43.85
CA PRO A 29 10.15 18.11 -44.57
C PRO A 29 10.15 16.65 -44.05
N MET A 30 8.95 16.07 -44.05
CA MET A 30 8.58 14.63 -44.01
C MET A 30 8.78 14.00 -45.42
N PRO A 31 8.41 12.72 -45.74
CA PRO A 31 7.94 11.55 -44.95
C PRO A 31 8.51 10.17 -45.44
N LEU A 32 7.94 9.06 -44.90
CA LEU A 32 7.65 7.73 -45.51
C LEU A 32 8.37 6.48 -44.93
N ALA A 33 7.55 5.60 -44.35
CA ALA A 33 7.72 4.14 -44.16
C ALA A 33 7.61 3.41 -45.55
N PRO A 34 7.85 2.08 -45.74
CA PRO A 34 7.55 0.94 -44.84
C PRO A 34 8.57 -0.24 -44.81
N GLN A 35 8.28 -1.27 -43.99
CA GLN A 35 8.96 -2.58 -43.92
C GLN A 35 8.86 -3.40 -45.24
N PRO A 36 9.66 -4.49 -45.39
CA PRO A 36 9.08 -5.82 -45.12
C PRO A 36 10.04 -6.89 -44.53
N ALA A 37 9.45 -7.73 -43.67
CA ALA A 37 9.45 -9.20 -43.62
C ALA A 37 10.59 -10.10 -44.18
N LEU A 38 10.99 -11.05 -43.31
CA LEU A 38 11.18 -12.51 -43.47
C LEU A 38 12.35 -13.13 -44.27
N ALA A 39 13.03 -14.03 -43.54
CA ALA A 39 13.30 -15.44 -43.85
C ALA A 39 14.74 -15.90 -44.18
N SER A 40 15.19 -16.81 -43.30
CA SER A 40 15.93 -18.06 -43.57
C SER A 40 17.39 -17.98 -44.00
N PHE A 41 18.26 -18.68 -43.26
CA PHE A 41 19.03 -19.80 -43.83
C PHE A 41 19.58 -20.71 -42.71
N LEU A 42 19.29 -22.02 -42.88
CA LEU A 42 19.87 -23.14 -42.15
C LEU A 42 21.39 -23.15 -42.25
N ASN A 43 22.06 -23.74 -41.25
CA ASN A 43 23.11 -24.71 -41.57
C ASN A 43 23.18 -25.84 -40.53
N LEU A 44 23.10 -27.06 -41.08
CA LEU A 44 23.37 -28.33 -40.44
C LEU A 44 24.84 -28.42 -40.02
N PHE A 45 25.15 -29.16 -38.95
CA PHE A 45 26.12 -30.26 -39.02
C PHE A 45 25.82 -31.32 -37.95
N HIS A 46 25.86 -32.56 -38.40
CA HIS A 46 25.55 -33.79 -37.68
C HIS A 46 26.83 -34.65 -37.69
N HIS A 47 27.22 -35.23 -36.55
CA HIS A 47 28.03 -36.44 -36.34
C HIS A 47 28.65 -36.34 -34.93
N SER A 48 28.78 -37.39 -34.12
CA SER A 48 28.43 -38.81 -34.24
C SER A 48 28.63 -39.44 -32.85
N GLN A 49 27.75 -40.39 -32.51
CA GLN A 49 27.88 -41.64 -31.72
C GLN A 49 29.28 -41.98 -31.15
N SER A 50 29.48 -42.66 -30.01
CA SER A 50 28.85 -43.90 -29.51
C SER A 50 29.42 -44.20 -28.09
N VAL A 51 28.64 -44.70 -27.09
CA VAL A 51 28.58 -46.12 -26.61
C VAL A 51 29.71 -46.47 -25.59
N HIS A 52 29.58 -47.10 -24.39
CA HIS A 52 28.70 -48.11 -23.77
C HIS A 52 28.70 -48.04 -22.19
N PRO A 53 27.82 -48.78 -21.47
CA PRO A 53 27.65 -48.87 -19.99
C PRO A 53 28.14 -50.24 -19.42
N PRO A 54 27.53 -50.91 -18.41
CA PRO A 54 27.22 -50.65 -16.98
C PRO A 54 27.77 -51.75 -16.01
N ASN A 55 27.47 -51.68 -14.70
CA ASN A 55 27.23 -52.78 -13.71
C ASN A 55 27.49 -52.25 -12.28
N SER A 56 26.86 -52.62 -11.17
CA SER A 56 25.65 -53.38 -10.75
C SER A 56 25.61 -53.29 -9.18
N PRO A 57 24.55 -53.76 -8.48
CA PRO A 57 24.03 -53.17 -7.21
C PRO A 57 24.22 -54.04 -5.95
N PHE A 58 24.01 -53.51 -4.73
CA PHE A 58 23.66 -54.24 -3.48
C PHE A 58 23.25 -53.20 -2.40
N LEU A 59 22.47 -53.43 -1.34
CA LEU A 59 21.30 -54.24 -0.99
C LEU A 59 20.90 -53.75 0.42
N LEU A 60 19.61 -53.54 0.68
CA LEU A 60 19.04 -53.15 1.99
C LEU A 60 18.93 -54.35 2.94
N GLN A 61 19.14 -54.13 4.26
CA GLN A 61 18.18 -54.54 5.31
C GLN A 61 18.53 -53.96 6.72
N PRO A 62 17.51 -53.67 7.57
CA PRO A 62 17.61 -53.20 8.97
C PRO A 62 17.35 -54.41 9.93
N PRO A 63 16.86 -54.35 11.21
CA PRO A 63 16.48 -53.24 12.12
C PRO A 63 16.75 -53.48 13.66
N ARG A 64 16.22 -52.56 14.49
CA ARG A 64 15.55 -52.76 15.82
C ARG A 64 16.25 -52.40 17.16
N PRO A 65 15.45 -52.02 18.19
CA PRO A 65 15.79 -51.15 19.32
C PRO A 65 15.73 -51.87 20.69
N PHE A 66 16.06 -51.20 21.80
CA PHE A 66 15.53 -51.53 23.14
C PHE A 66 15.51 -50.33 24.09
N ALA A 67 14.58 -50.38 25.03
CA ALA A 67 14.12 -49.33 25.94
C ALA A 67 14.25 -49.74 27.42
N PHE A 68 13.93 -48.78 28.33
CA PHE A 68 13.65 -48.92 29.78
C PHE A 68 14.88 -49.30 30.66
N ASP A 69 15.05 -48.87 31.92
CA ASP A 69 14.16 -48.38 32.96
C ASP A 69 14.97 -47.69 34.10
N SER A 70 14.28 -46.92 34.95
CA SER A 70 14.73 -46.41 36.27
C SER A 70 14.44 -47.45 37.39
N PRO A 71 14.68 -47.32 38.74
CA PRO A 71 14.68 -46.11 39.60
C PRO A 71 15.59 -46.10 40.89
N LEU A 72 15.52 -44.99 41.68
CA LEU A 72 15.69 -44.79 43.15
C LEU A 72 16.93 -45.39 43.88
N THR A 73 17.67 -44.74 44.81
CA THR A 73 17.27 -44.11 46.09
C THR A 73 18.43 -43.29 46.68
N ALA A 74 18.13 -42.42 47.66
CA ALA A 74 19.02 -41.47 48.34
C ALA A 74 20.02 -42.07 49.36
N HIS A 75 21.17 -41.41 49.60
CA HIS A 75 21.64 -40.97 50.93
C HIS A 75 23.01 -40.25 50.93
N HIS A 76 23.08 -39.23 51.79
CA HIS A 76 24.24 -38.71 52.55
C HIS A 76 25.36 -37.87 51.91
N PHE A 77 25.33 -36.61 52.35
CA PHE A 77 26.36 -35.57 52.46
C PHE A 77 27.82 -36.05 52.58
N LEU A 78 28.67 -35.48 51.71
CA LEU A 78 30.05 -35.10 52.05
C LEU A 78 30.47 -33.90 51.19
N SER A 79 30.82 -32.81 51.85
CA SER A 79 31.24 -31.55 51.25
C SER A 79 32.59 -31.72 50.55
N LEU A 80 32.63 -31.55 49.23
CA LEU A 80 33.86 -31.37 48.45
C LEU A 80 33.74 -30.07 47.66
N ARG A 81 34.68 -29.15 47.91
CA ARG A 81 34.80 -27.86 47.21
C ARG A 81 34.97 -28.10 45.70
N PRO A 82 34.22 -27.43 44.80
CA PRO A 82 34.45 -27.57 43.38
C PRO A 82 35.70 -26.79 42.95
N ARG A 83 36.53 -27.43 42.12
CA ARG A 83 37.57 -26.76 41.31
C ARG A 83 36.90 -25.74 40.38
N PRO A 84 37.55 -24.60 40.07
CA PRO A 84 36.97 -23.60 39.18
C PRO A 84 36.79 -24.18 37.78
N SER A 85 35.54 -24.22 37.32
CA SER A 85 35.20 -24.57 35.95
C SER A 85 35.69 -23.46 35.02
N LEU A 86 36.45 -23.83 34.00
CA LEU A 86 36.75 -22.99 32.85
C LEU A 86 35.43 -22.54 32.22
N ARG A 87 35.02 -21.29 32.49
CA ARG A 87 33.98 -20.61 31.72
C ARG A 87 34.46 -20.56 30.28
N ARG A 88 33.89 -21.40 29.41
CA ARG A 88 33.86 -21.14 27.97
C ARG A 88 33.21 -19.78 27.81
N SER A 89 33.96 -18.79 27.34
CA SER A 89 33.37 -17.51 26.95
C SER A 89 32.37 -17.79 25.85
N SER A 90 31.08 -17.64 26.15
CA SER A 90 30.06 -17.48 25.13
C SER A 90 30.52 -16.34 24.23
N ARG A 91 30.84 -16.65 22.96
CA ARG A 91 30.92 -15.62 21.93
C ARG A 91 29.59 -14.89 21.99
N GLN A 92 29.62 -13.65 22.45
CA GLN A 92 28.48 -12.75 22.41
C GLN A 92 28.16 -12.59 20.93
N ILE A 93 27.15 -13.31 20.44
CA ILE A 93 26.60 -13.06 19.11
C ILE A 93 26.08 -11.63 19.21
N THR A 94 26.79 -10.69 18.60
CA THR A 94 26.30 -9.33 18.41
C THR A 94 25.00 -9.47 17.61
N MET A 95 23.87 -9.42 18.33
CA MET A 95 22.55 -9.36 17.72
C MET A 95 22.56 -8.22 16.72
N VAL A 96 22.32 -8.53 15.45
CA VAL A 96 22.22 -7.51 14.39
C VAL A 96 21.07 -6.59 14.77
N GLN A 97 21.39 -5.37 15.20
CA GLN A 97 20.41 -4.35 15.55
C GLN A 97 19.53 -4.07 14.33
N ARG A 98 18.22 -4.27 14.51
CA ARG A 98 17.21 -4.18 13.45
C ARG A 98 15.93 -3.53 13.98
N VAL A 99 15.17 -2.91 13.10
CA VAL A 99 13.81 -2.43 13.37
C VAL A 99 12.80 -3.48 12.89
N ILE A 100 11.80 -3.75 13.72
CA ILE A 100 10.69 -4.66 13.40
C ILE A 100 9.53 -3.83 12.85
N VAL A 101 9.09 -4.11 11.64
CA VAL A 101 7.89 -3.52 11.05
C VAL A 101 6.79 -4.58 11.00
N VAL A 102 5.64 -4.29 11.61
CA VAL A 102 4.50 -5.21 11.68
C VAL A 102 3.40 -4.75 10.72
N GLY A 103 3.24 -5.48 9.62
CA GLY A 103 2.30 -5.22 8.54
C GLY A 103 3.00 -4.75 7.26
N GLY A 104 2.88 -5.53 6.20
CA GLY A 104 3.40 -5.26 4.85
C GLY A 104 2.45 -4.45 3.97
N GLY A 105 1.59 -3.62 4.56
CA GLY A 105 0.82 -2.61 3.81
C GLY A 105 1.69 -1.43 3.35
N LEU A 106 1.11 -0.47 2.62
CA LEU A 106 1.87 0.68 2.10
C LEU A 106 2.64 1.44 3.20
N SER A 107 2.07 1.59 4.40
CA SER A 107 2.76 2.27 5.51
C SER A 107 4.00 1.52 5.99
N GLY A 108 3.89 0.19 6.13
CA GLY A 108 4.98 -0.64 6.59
C GLY A 108 6.08 -0.77 5.54
N LEU A 109 5.71 -0.91 4.26
CA LEU A 109 6.67 -0.87 3.16
C LEU A 109 7.38 0.49 3.07
N SER A 110 6.64 1.60 3.24
CA SER A 110 7.24 2.94 3.27
C SER A 110 8.21 3.11 4.44
N ALA A 111 7.86 2.58 5.62
CA ALA A 111 8.75 2.57 6.77
C ALA A 111 10.00 1.72 6.54
N ALA A 112 9.84 0.50 6.02
CA ALA A 112 10.93 -0.43 5.76
C ALA A 112 11.96 0.14 4.78
N HIS A 113 11.51 0.72 3.66
CA HIS A 113 12.38 1.40 2.71
C HIS A 113 13.08 2.60 3.34
N THR A 114 12.38 3.36 4.17
CA THR A 114 12.99 4.51 4.86
C THR A 114 14.09 4.07 5.84
N ILE A 115 13.85 3.00 6.59
CA ILE A 115 14.86 2.41 7.49
C ILE A 115 16.08 1.94 6.70
N TYR A 116 15.85 1.21 5.60
CA TYR A 116 16.91 0.72 4.73
C TYR A 116 17.75 1.87 4.15
N LEU A 117 17.09 2.92 3.63
CA LEU A 117 17.75 4.11 3.07
C LEU A 117 18.51 4.92 4.13
N ALA A 118 18.05 4.90 5.38
CA ALA A 118 18.76 5.51 6.51
C ALA A 118 19.96 4.68 7.00
N GLY A 119 20.19 3.49 6.43
CA GLY A 119 21.28 2.58 6.81
C GLY A 119 20.93 1.58 7.91
N GLY A 120 19.67 1.52 8.34
CA GLY A 120 19.19 0.53 9.32
C GLY A 120 18.93 -0.84 8.70
N ASN A 121 18.93 -1.88 9.53
CA ASN A 121 18.43 -3.20 9.15
C ASN A 121 16.96 -3.33 9.52
N VAL A 122 16.18 -4.02 8.71
CA VAL A 122 14.73 -4.14 8.89
C VAL A 122 14.26 -5.57 8.72
N VAL A 123 13.32 -5.96 9.58
CA VAL A 123 12.50 -7.17 9.42
C VAL A 123 11.04 -6.78 9.30
N VAL A 124 10.37 -7.25 8.26
CA VAL A 124 8.93 -7.02 8.04
C VAL A 124 8.17 -8.31 8.31
N LEU A 125 7.26 -8.27 9.29
CA LEU A 125 6.35 -9.35 9.63
C LEU A 125 4.96 -9.04 9.07
N ASP A 126 4.33 -9.99 8.39
CA ASP A 126 2.92 -9.87 7.99
C ASP A 126 2.18 -11.18 8.23
N LYS A 127 0.95 -11.07 8.76
CA LYS A 127 0.10 -12.23 9.02
C LYS A 127 -0.45 -12.88 7.75
N GLN A 128 -0.40 -12.19 6.61
CA GLN A 128 -0.89 -12.69 5.32
C GLN A 128 0.25 -13.32 4.51
N GLY A 129 -0.11 -14.17 3.55
CA GLY A 129 0.83 -14.76 2.58
C GLY A 129 1.31 -13.77 1.52
N PHE A 130 0.65 -12.62 1.39
CA PHE A 130 0.97 -11.58 0.42
C PHE A 130 0.85 -10.18 1.03
N PHE A 131 1.76 -9.28 0.66
CA PHE A 131 1.81 -7.91 1.18
C PHE A 131 0.77 -6.98 0.55
N GLY A 132 0.47 -5.90 1.25
CA GLY A 132 -0.26 -4.76 0.68
C GLY A 132 -1.56 -4.40 1.40
N GLY A 133 -2.23 -5.39 2.01
CA GLY A 133 -3.44 -5.17 2.80
C GLY A 133 -4.51 -4.39 2.04
N ASN A 134 -5.18 -3.43 2.69
CA ASN A 134 -6.14 -2.55 2.03
C ASN A 134 -5.50 -1.53 1.06
N SER A 135 -4.18 -1.32 1.11
CA SER A 135 -3.53 -0.28 0.31
C SER A 135 -3.58 -0.58 -1.18
N THR A 136 -3.44 -1.86 -1.55
CA THR A 136 -3.53 -2.34 -2.95
C THR A 136 -4.92 -2.13 -3.55
N LYS A 137 -5.96 -2.06 -2.69
CA LYS A 137 -7.36 -1.85 -3.10
C LYS A 137 -7.73 -0.39 -3.32
N ALA A 138 -6.82 0.56 -3.08
CA ALA A 138 -7.13 1.98 -3.22
C ALA A 138 -7.21 2.40 -4.70
N THR A 139 -8.35 2.94 -5.11
CA THR A 139 -8.68 3.14 -6.53
C THR A 139 -8.55 4.58 -7.04
N SER A 140 -8.55 5.59 -6.16
CA SER A 140 -8.66 7.00 -6.60
C SER A 140 -7.31 7.72 -6.78
N GLY A 141 -6.32 7.44 -5.94
CA GLY A 141 -5.01 8.11 -5.98
C GLY A 141 -4.52 8.59 -4.61
N ILE A 142 -3.39 9.30 -4.62
CA ILE A 142 -2.67 9.81 -3.45
C ILE A 142 -2.66 11.35 -3.45
N ASN A 143 -2.93 11.99 -2.33
CA ASN A 143 -2.92 13.45 -2.28
C ASN A 143 -1.50 14.03 -2.25
N GLY A 144 -1.27 15.15 -2.94
CA GLY A 144 -0.05 15.95 -2.88
C GLY A 144 -0.36 17.41 -3.16
N ALA A 145 0.15 18.32 -2.34
CA ALA A 145 -0.03 19.76 -2.55
C ALA A 145 1.31 20.43 -2.83
N LEU A 146 1.32 21.32 -3.83
CA LEU A 146 2.52 21.97 -4.38
C LEU A 146 3.54 20.97 -4.94
N THR A 147 3.08 19.93 -5.64
CA THR A 147 3.96 18.97 -6.33
C THR A 147 4.48 19.53 -7.67
N ARG A 148 5.61 19.02 -8.16
CA ARG A 148 6.09 19.29 -9.54
C ARG A 148 4.98 19.11 -10.58
N THR A 149 4.24 18.01 -10.52
CA THR A 149 3.09 17.72 -11.39
C THR A 149 2.00 18.81 -11.34
N GLN A 150 1.64 19.32 -10.15
CA GLN A 150 0.65 20.39 -10.04
C GLN A 150 1.16 21.71 -10.66
N VAL A 151 2.45 22.00 -10.51
CA VAL A 151 3.09 23.17 -11.13
C VAL A 151 3.04 23.08 -12.64
N ASP A 152 3.37 21.92 -13.22
CA ASP A 152 3.35 21.69 -14.66
C ASP A 152 1.93 21.84 -15.25
N HIS A 153 0.92 21.36 -14.52
CA HIS A 153 -0.50 21.52 -14.87
C HIS A 153 -1.07 22.90 -14.52
N LYS A 154 -0.25 23.82 -13.99
CA LYS A 154 -0.66 25.17 -13.58
C LYS A 154 -1.80 25.17 -12.56
N ILE A 155 -1.86 24.16 -11.71
CA ILE A 155 -2.83 24.06 -10.62
C ILE A 155 -2.37 24.97 -9.49
N ALA A 156 -3.16 26.00 -9.19
CA ALA A 156 -2.90 26.96 -8.13
C ALA A 156 -3.27 26.42 -6.73
N ASP A 157 -2.65 25.30 -6.35
CA ASP A 157 -2.76 24.73 -5.01
C ASP A 157 -1.63 25.22 -4.10
N SER A 158 -1.83 25.06 -2.79
CA SER A 158 -0.82 25.35 -1.79
C SER A 158 -0.95 24.40 -0.61
N VAL A 159 0.16 24.17 0.07
CA VAL A 159 0.18 23.38 1.31
C VAL A 159 -0.80 23.96 2.34
N LYS A 160 -0.94 25.29 2.42
CA LYS A 160 -1.88 25.95 3.32
C LYS A 160 -3.34 25.61 2.96
N GLN A 161 -3.72 25.67 1.69
CA GLN A 161 -5.07 25.29 1.26
C GLN A 161 -5.37 23.83 1.58
N PHE A 162 -4.40 22.93 1.37
CA PHE A 162 -4.57 21.53 1.72
C PHE A 162 -4.68 21.31 3.24
N TYR A 163 -3.88 22.03 4.04
CA TYR A 163 -4.01 22.06 5.50
C TYR A 163 -5.40 22.54 5.94
N ASP A 164 -5.89 23.65 5.39
CA ASP A 164 -7.18 24.23 5.75
C ASP A 164 -8.35 23.29 5.38
N ASP A 165 -8.30 22.66 4.21
CA ASP A 165 -9.29 21.65 3.78
C ASP A 165 -9.29 20.45 4.74
N THR A 166 -8.10 19.96 5.12
CA THR A 166 -7.95 18.82 6.03
C THR A 166 -8.45 19.17 7.43
N LEU A 167 -8.12 20.37 7.93
CA LEU A 167 -8.57 20.87 9.23
C LEU A 167 -10.10 20.99 9.26
N LYS A 168 -10.69 21.54 8.20
CA LYS A 168 -12.15 21.65 8.05
C LYS A 168 -12.84 20.28 8.04
N SER A 169 -12.23 19.28 7.40
CA SER A 169 -12.74 17.91 7.39
C SER A 169 -12.60 17.23 8.77
N ALA A 170 -11.53 17.52 9.50
CA ALA A 170 -11.25 16.93 10.82
C ALA A 170 -12.17 17.44 11.94
N ARG A 171 -12.77 18.63 11.79
CA ARG A 171 -13.75 19.26 12.72
C ARG A 171 -13.18 19.41 14.14
N ASP A 172 -13.98 19.11 15.15
CA ASP A 172 -13.65 19.16 16.58
C ASP A 172 -12.58 18.16 17.02
N LYS A 173 -12.24 17.21 16.15
CA LYS A 173 -11.20 16.19 16.36
C LYS A 173 -9.88 16.52 15.66
N ALA A 174 -9.72 17.75 15.21
CA ALA A 174 -8.49 18.19 14.56
C ALA A 174 -7.28 18.10 15.50
N ARG A 175 -6.20 17.51 14.99
CA ARG A 175 -4.86 17.54 15.58
C ARG A 175 -3.92 18.32 14.65
N PRO A 176 -3.79 19.65 14.85
CA PRO A 176 -2.96 20.52 14.00
C PRO A 176 -1.52 20.05 13.82
N ASP A 177 -0.92 19.49 14.86
CA ASP A 177 0.41 18.88 14.86
C ASP A 177 0.52 17.77 13.80
N LEU A 178 -0.45 16.85 13.80
CA LEU A 178 -0.46 15.73 12.86
C LEU A 178 -0.86 16.15 11.44
N ILE A 179 -1.88 17.00 11.31
CA ILE A 179 -2.35 17.51 10.01
C ILE A 179 -1.23 18.31 9.31
N LYS A 180 -0.44 19.06 10.07
CA LYS A 180 0.72 19.78 9.53
C LYS A 180 1.75 18.81 8.96
N VAL A 181 2.10 17.73 9.67
CA VAL A 181 3.01 16.70 9.15
C VAL A 181 2.47 16.09 7.86
N LEU A 182 1.21 15.66 7.85
CA LEU A 182 0.56 15.05 6.68
C LEU A 182 0.62 15.95 5.44
N THR A 183 0.24 17.21 5.59
CA THR A 183 0.05 18.13 4.46
C THR A 183 1.37 18.75 4.00
N TYR A 184 2.26 19.13 4.92
CA TYR A 184 3.54 19.78 4.58
C TYR A 184 4.57 18.80 4.04
N LYS A 185 4.46 17.50 4.34
CA LYS A 185 5.31 16.45 3.73
C LYS A 185 4.70 15.83 2.47
N SER A 186 3.55 16.32 2.00
CA SER A 186 2.79 15.66 0.93
C SER A 186 3.49 15.65 -0.43
N ALA A 187 4.09 16.78 -0.84
CA ALA A 187 4.84 16.83 -2.09
C ALA A 187 6.04 15.87 -2.07
N ALA A 188 6.87 15.94 -1.02
CA ALA A 188 8.03 15.06 -0.86
C ALA A 188 7.66 13.57 -0.80
N ALA A 189 6.48 13.22 -0.31
CA ALA A 189 5.98 11.85 -0.33
C ALA A 189 5.62 11.39 -1.76
N VAL A 190 4.89 12.20 -2.51
CA VAL A 190 4.55 11.92 -3.92
C VAL A 190 5.81 11.84 -4.78
N GLU A 191 6.72 12.81 -4.63
CA GLU A 191 7.94 12.89 -5.43
C GLU A 191 8.91 11.76 -5.11
N TRP A 192 8.97 11.28 -3.87
CA TRP A 192 9.73 10.08 -3.54
C TRP A 192 9.19 8.82 -4.20
N LEU A 193 7.86 8.67 -4.31
CA LEU A 193 7.28 7.57 -5.06
C LEU A 193 7.68 7.64 -6.55
N GLN A 194 7.65 8.84 -7.14
CA GLN A 194 8.07 9.05 -8.52
C GLN A 194 9.57 8.77 -8.71
N ASP A 195 10.43 9.32 -7.86
CA ASP A 195 11.88 9.30 -8.06
C ASP A 195 12.52 7.97 -7.65
N VAL A 196 12.07 7.34 -6.56
CA VAL A 196 12.70 6.12 -6.02
C VAL A 196 12.10 4.85 -6.62
N PHE A 197 10.83 4.86 -6.99
CA PHE A 197 10.12 3.69 -7.53
C PHE A 197 9.69 3.88 -8.99
N ASN A 198 10.08 4.98 -9.63
CA ASN A 198 9.76 5.28 -11.03
C ASN A 198 8.24 5.22 -11.32
N LEU A 199 7.41 5.66 -10.36
CA LEU A 199 5.96 5.61 -10.48
C LEU A 199 5.42 6.82 -11.25
N ASP A 200 4.54 6.58 -12.23
CA ASP A 200 3.77 7.65 -12.83
C ASP A 200 2.66 8.13 -11.88
N LEU A 201 2.72 9.41 -11.51
CA LEU A 201 1.75 10.10 -10.66
C LEU A 201 1.39 11.48 -11.26
N THR A 202 1.36 11.56 -12.59
CA THR A 202 1.23 12.81 -13.34
C THR A 202 -0.20 13.25 -13.64
N LEU A 203 -1.22 12.39 -13.44
CA LEU A 203 -2.62 12.78 -13.54
C LEU A 203 -3.15 13.28 -12.19
N VAL A 204 -3.96 14.35 -12.21
CA VAL A 204 -4.44 14.99 -10.98
C VAL A 204 -5.95 15.23 -11.05
N SER A 205 -6.69 14.59 -10.14
CA SER A 205 -8.15 14.73 -10.00
C SER A 205 -8.52 15.56 -8.77
N ARG A 206 -9.69 16.19 -8.80
CA ARG A 206 -10.33 16.77 -7.60
C ARG A 206 -11.32 15.77 -7.00
N LEU A 207 -11.15 15.45 -5.73
CA LEU A 207 -12.08 14.59 -4.98
C LEU A 207 -12.94 15.40 -4.00
N GLY A 208 -13.87 14.73 -3.31
CA GLY A 208 -14.81 15.38 -2.41
C GLY A 208 -14.11 16.10 -1.25
N GLY A 209 -14.60 17.30 -0.93
CA GLY A 209 -14.06 18.15 0.13
C GLY A 209 -12.78 18.94 -0.20
N HIS A 210 -12.12 18.68 -1.34
CA HIS A 210 -10.91 19.40 -1.73
C HIS A 210 -11.24 20.71 -2.48
N SER A 211 -10.56 21.79 -2.11
CA SER A 211 -10.62 23.08 -2.81
C SER A 211 -9.85 23.08 -4.14
N GLN A 212 -8.83 22.23 -4.31
CA GLN A 212 -8.02 22.12 -5.52
C GLN A 212 -7.86 20.66 -5.98
N PRO A 213 -7.65 20.40 -7.29
CA PRO A 213 -7.22 19.09 -7.76
C PRO A 213 -5.85 18.76 -7.18
N ARG A 214 -5.76 17.63 -6.46
CA ARG A 214 -4.52 17.24 -5.76
C ARG A 214 -4.37 15.75 -5.56
N THR A 215 -5.29 14.95 -6.10
CA THR A 215 -5.21 13.50 -5.99
C THR A 215 -4.50 12.96 -7.22
N HIS A 216 -3.25 12.57 -7.01
CA HIS A 216 -2.32 12.06 -8.02
C HIS A 216 -2.57 10.59 -8.34
N ARG A 217 -2.47 10.24 -9.62
CA ARG A 217 -2.51 8.88 -10.17
C ARG A 217 -1.67 8.79 -11.46
N GLY A 218 -1.36 7.57 -11.89
CA GLY A 218 -0.68 7.32 -13.16
C GLY A 218 -1.63 7.11 -14.33
N HIS A 219 -1.05 7.07 -15.52
CA HIS A 219 -1.68 6.60 -16.75
C HIS A 219 -1.69 5.07 -16.85
N ASP A 220 -0.98 4.38 -15.95
CA ASP A 220 -0.91 2.93 -15.90
C ASP A 220 -2.30 2.28 -15.91
N ALA A 221 -2.40 1.13 -16.55
CA ALA A 221 -3.58 0.26 -16.51
C ALA A 221 -3.67 -0.48 -15.17
N LYS A 222 -3.45 0.20 -14.04
CA LYS A 222 -3.53 -0.35 -12.68
C LYS A 222 -4.18 0.69 -11.76
N PHE A 223 -4.87 0.23 -10.72
CA PHE A 223 -5.33 1.17 -9.69
C PHE A 223 -4.13 1.80 -8.97
N PRO A 224 -4.19 3.09 -8.57
CA PRO A 224 -3.05 3.77 -7.98
C PRO A 224 -2.51 3.08 -6.72
N GLY A 225 -3.39 2.55 -5.87
CA GLY A 225 -2.99 1.81 -4.68
C GLY A 225 -2.23 0.53 -5.01
N MET A 226 -2.64 -0.18 -6.06
CA MET A 226 -1.96 -1.37 -6.56
C MET A 226 -0.59 -1.01 -7.13
N ALA A 227 -0.51 -0.05 -8.05
CA ALA A 227 0.73 0.39 -8.68
C ALA A 227 1.78 0.80 -7.63
N ILE A 228 1.40 1.68 -6.70
CA ILE A 228 2.31 2.16 -5.65
C ILE A 228 2.75 1.01 -4.74
N THR A 229 1.80 0.22 -4.23
CA THR A 229 2.12 -0.80 -3.22
C THR A 229 2.95 -1.94 -3.82
N TYR A 230 2.67 -2.33 -5.06
CA TYR A 230 3.42 -3.39 -5.74
C TYR A 230 4.85 -2.97 -6.06
N ALA A 231 5.07 -1.73 -6.52
CA ALA A 231 6.44 -1.24 -6.76
C ALA A 231 7.28 -1.24 -5.48
N LEU A 232 6.71 -0.80 -4.36
CA LEU A 232 7.39 -0.84 -3.06
C LEU A 232 7.63 -2.28 -2.57
N MET A 233 6.65 -3.17 -2.76
CA MET A 233 6.75 -4.58 -2.38
C MET A 233 7.85 -5.28 -3.18
N GLN A 234 7.81 -5.19 -4.51
CA GLN A 234 8.78 -5.81 -5.40
C GLN A 234 10.20 -5.35 -5.08
N ARG A 235 10.38 -4.03 -4.90
CA ARG A 235 11.69 -3.49 -4.52
C ARG A 235 12.18 -4.01 -3.16
N LEU A 236 11.29 -4.21 -2.20
CA LEU A 236 11.67 -4.77 -0.90
C LEU A 236 12.00 -6.27 -0.98
N GLU A 237 11.26 -7.03 -1.80
CA GLU A 237 11.55 -8.44 -2.09
C GLU A 237 12.92 -8.61 -2.75
N GLU A 238 13.25 -7.79 -3.75
CA GLU A 238 14.58 -7.74 -4.36
C GLU A 238 15.69 -7.46 -3.34
N LEU A 239 15.46 -6.51 -2.43
CA LEU A 239 16.41 -6.20 -1.36
C LEU A 239 16.55 -7.34 -0.36
N ALA A 240 15.47 -8.06 -0.04
CA ALA A 240 15.52 -9.22 0.83
C ALA A 240 16.28 -10.39 0.20
N GLU A 241 16.23 -10.53 -1.12
CA GLU A 241 16.98 -11.54 -1.88
C GLU A 241 18.45 -11.16 -2.05
N SER A 242 18.75 -9.89 -2.36
CA SER A 242 20.11 -9.41 -2.66
C SER A 242 20.92 -9.01 -1.42
N GLU A 243 20.26 -8.53 -0.36
CA GLU A 243 20.86 -8.08 0.91
C GLU A 243 20.12 -8.68 2.13
N PRO A 244 20.04 -10.03 2.27
CA PRO A 244 19.25 -10.73 3.31
C PRO A 244 19.71 -10.44 4.76
N GLU A 245 20.92 -9.94 4.93
CA GLU A 245 21.45 -9.46 6.21
C GLU A 245 20.89 -8.09 6.63
N ARG A 246 20.38 -7.31 5.67
CA ARG A 246 19.82 -5.97 5.88
C ARG A 246 18.30 -5.94 5.84
N VAL A 247 17.69 -6.74 4.96
CA VAL A 247 16.24 -6.80 4.78
C VAL A 247 15.76 -8.23 4.95
N GLN A 248 14.83 -8.45 5.87
CA GLN A 248 14.17 -9.74 6.07
C GLN A 248 12.66 -9.59 5.95
N ILE A 249 12.02 -10.53 5.24
CA ILE A 249 10.57 -10.59 5.08
C ILE A 249 10.09 -11.93 5.65
N ILE A 250 9.14 -11.87 6.58
CA ILE A 250 8.49 -13.06 7.14
C ILE A 250 6.98 -12.91 6.97
N LYS A 251 6.44 -13.58 5.95
CA LYS A 251 5.01 -13.65 5.64
C LYS A 251 4.36 -14.78 6.44
N LYS A 252 3.03 -14.81 6.54
CA LYS A 252 2.28 -15.75 7.42
C LYS A 252 2.78 -15.74 8.88
N ALA A 253 3.31 -14.60 9.33
CA ALA A 253 3.80 -14.37 10.68
C ALA A 253 2.82 -13.45 11.43
N ARG A 254 1.96 -14.04 12.26
CA ARG A 254 0.97 -13.27 13.02
C ARG A 254 1.57 -12.80 14.33
N VAL A 255 1.86 -11.51 14.43
CA VAL A 255 2.25 -10.89 15.71
C VAL A 255 1.07 -10.94 16.69
N THR A 256 1.31 -11.46 17.88
CA THR A 256 0.29 -11.70 18.91
C THR A 256 0.46 -10.82 20.15
N SER A 257 1.67 -10.35 20.43
CA SER A 257 1.92 -9.41 21.52
C SER A 257 3.15 -8.53 21.32
N LEU A 258 3.16 -7.37 22.00
CA LEU A 258 4.32 -6.51 22.16
C LEU A 258 5.06 -6.91 23.45
N ASN A 259 6.36 -7.15 23.35
CA ASN A 259 7.21 -7.45 24.51
C ASN A 259 7.67 -6.12 25.12
N LYS A 260 7.59 -5.98 26.45
CA LYS A 260 7.98 -4.73 27.13
C LYS A 260 8.65 -4.96 28.48
N GLU A 261 9.54 -4.03 28.83
CA GLU A 261 10.13 -3.86 30.15
C GLU A 261 9.88 -2.42 30.62
N GLY A 262 9.00 -2.24 31.61
CA GLY A 262 8.56 -0.90 32.01
C GLY A 262 7.88 -0.14 30.86
N ASN A 263 8.42 1.03 30.49
CA ASN A 263 7.95 1.86 29.37
C ASN A 263 8.64 1.52 28.03
N THR A 264 9.60 0.60 28.03
CA THR A 264 10.37 0.24 26.83
C THR A 264 9.79 -0.99 26.17
N VAL A 265 9.44 -0.87 24.89
CA VAL A 265 9.10 -2.01 24.03
C VAL A 265 10.39 -2.61 23.51
N THR A 266 10.59 -3.90 23.76
CA THR A 266 11.83 -4.62 23.49
C THR A 266 11.74 -5.53 22.26
N GLY A 267 10.53 -5.79 21.76
CA GLY A 267 10.31 -6.64 20.60
C GLY A 267 8.86 -7.09 20.46
N VAL A 268 8.67 -8.18 19.73
CA VAL A 268 7.34 -8.79 19.54
C VAL A 268 7.39 -10.30 19.70
N SER A 269 6.26 -10.87 20.12
CA SER A 269 5.99 -12.31 20.01
C SER A 269 5.03 -12.55 18.84
N TYR A 270 5.27 -13.59 18.07
CA TYR A 270 4.49 -13.92 16.87
C TYR A 270 4.36 -15.42 16.66
N GLU A 271 3.34 -15.82 15.93
CA GLU A 271 3.13 -17.19 15.48
C GLU A 271 3.59 -17.33 14.03
N TYR A 272 4.38 -18.36 13.73
CA TYR A 272 4.85 -18.67 12.38
C TYR A 272 4.85 -20.19 12.18
N ASN A 273 4.16 -20.66 11.13
CA ASN A 273 3.95 -22.09 10.86
C ASN A 273 3.34 -22.86 12.06
N GLY A 274 2.46 -22.21 12.83
CA GLY A 274 1.83 -22.78 14.02
C GLY A 274 2.71 -22.80 15.28
N GLU A 275 3.96 -22.34 15.18
CA GLU A 275 4.92 -22.32 16.29
C GLU A 275 5.12 -20.89 16.83
N PRO A 276 5.26 -20.72 18.16
CA PRO A 276 5.57 -19.43 18.76
C PRO A 276 7.02 -19.03 18.52
N ALA A 277 7.23 -17.76 18.18
CA ALA A 277 8.54 -17.16 17.96
C ALA A 277 8.60 -15.75 18.58
N THR A 278 9.82 -15.25 18.76
CA THR A 278 10.08 -13.90 19.29
C THR A 278 11.17 -13.22 18.48
N ILE A 279 11.11 -11.89 18.40
CA ILE A 279 12.14 -11.07 17.79
C ILE A 279 12.29 -9.76 18.54
N ASP A 280 13.53 -9.40 18.83
CA ASP A 280 13.88 -8.21 19.62
C ASP A 280 14.26 -7.04 18.72
N GLY A 281 13.89 -5.83 19.14
CA GLY A 281 14.19 -4.58 18.46
C GLY A 281 13.10 -3.52 18.65
N PRO A 282 13.35 -2.27 18.23
CA PRO A 282 12.31 -1.26 18.14
C PRO A 282 11.20 -1.71 17.17
N VAL A 283 9.95 -1.36 17.47
CA VAL A 283 8.77 -1.85 16.76
C VAL A 283 8.02 -0.69 16.10
N ILE A 284 7.72 -0.83 14.81
CA ILE A 284 6.77 0.00 14.08
C ILE A 284 5.52 -0.83 13.78
N LEU A 285 4.36 -0.39 14.27
CA LEU A 285 3.08 -0.96 13.91
C LEU A 285 2.50 -0.28 12.66
N ALA A 286 2.22 -1.08 11.63
CA ALA A 286 1.64 -0.68 10.36
C ALA A 286 0.46 -1.59 9.96
N THR A 287 -0.32 -2.03 10.94
CA THR A 287 -1.28 -3.14 10.84
C THR A 287 -2.64 -2.80 10.23
N GLY A 288 -2.85 -1.55 9.80
CA GLY A 288 -4.13 -1.11 9.25
C GLY A 288 -5.24 -0.91 10.30
N GLY A 289 -6.48 -0.77 9.81
CA GLY A 289 -7.67 -0.47 10.62
C GLY A 289 -8.45 -1.68 11.14
N TYR A 290 -9.67 -1.41 11.60
CA TYR A 290 -10.61 -2.39 12.17
C TYR A 290 -12.00 -2.39 11.50
N ALA A 291 -12.11 -1.88 10.26
CA ALA A 291 -13.38 -1.81 9.53
C ALA A 291 -13.88 -3.16 8.96
N ALA A 292 -13.13 -4.26 9.17
CA ALA A 292 -13.58 -5.63 8.93
C ALA A 292 -13.57 -6.49 10.21
N ASP A 293 -13.43 -5.86 11.38
CA ASP A 293 -13.45 -6.55 12.67
C ASP A 293 -14.89 -6.95 13.03
N PHE A 294 -15.34 -8.11 12.57
CA PHE A 294 -16.69 -8.63 12.83
C PHE A 294 -16.73 -9.76 13.88
N GLY A 295 -15.61 -10.01 14.57
CA GLY A 295 -15.51 -11.07 15.58
C GLY A 295 -16.08 -10.69 16.95
N ASP A 296 -15.91 -11.59 17.92
CA ASP A 296 -16.49 -11.42 19.28
C ASP A 296 -15.86 -10.26 20.05
N THR A 297 -14.56 -10.02 19.87
CA THR A 297 -13.81 -8.92 20.49
C THR A 297 -13.77 -7.67 19.59
N SER A 298 -14.80 -7.50 18.76
CA SER A 298 -14.83 -6.48 17.72
C SER A 298 -14.76 -5.05 18.27
N LEU A 299 -13.72 -4.31 17.89
CA LEU A 299 -13.62 -2.86 18.14
C LEU A 299 -14.72 -2.11 17.41
N LEU A 300 -15.09 -2.55 16.20
CA LEU A 300 -16.17 -1.95 15.44
C LEU A 300 -17.52 -2.07 16.17
N LYS A 301 -17.84 -3.24 16.71
CA LYS A 301 -19.08 -3.47 17.48
C LYS A 301 -19.09 -2.69 18.78
N GLN A 302 -17.94 -2.59 19.46
CA GLN A 302 -17.80 -1.85 20.71
C GLN A 302 -18.00 -0.35 20.51
N HIS A 303 -17.43 0.23 19.46
CA HIS A 303 -17.41 1.69 19.28
C HIS A 303 -18.47 2.22 18.30
N ARG A 304 -18.93 1.40 17.35
CA ARG A 304 -19.91 1.78 16.30
C ARG A 304 -20.92 0.68 15.99
N PRO A 305 -21.71 0.24 16.99
CA PRO A 305 -22.71 -0.80 16.80
C PRO A 305 -23.78 -0.43 15.75
N ASP A 306 -24.03 0.86 15.54
CA ASP A 306 -24.94 1.41 14.53
C ASP A 306 -24.54 1.08 13.09
N THR A 307 -23.25 0.86 12.82
CA THR A 307 -22.74 0.56 11.47
C THR A 307 -22.27 -0.87 11.28
N PHE A 308 -22.27 -1.68 12.35
CA PHE A 308 -21.78 -3.07 12.33
C PHE A 308 -22.47 -3.94 11.26
N GLY A 309 -23.74 -3.65 10.96
CA GLY A 309 -24.53 -4.34 9.94
C GLY A 309 -24.11 -4.06 8.49
N LEU A 310 -23.43 -2.94 8.21
CA LEU A 310 -23.08 -2.54 6.84
C LEU A 310 -22.04 -3.46 6.19
N ALA A 311 -22.08 -3.60 4.86
CA ALA A 311 -21.00 -4.22 4.10
C ALA A 311 -19.71 -3.40 4.21
N THR A 312 -18.55 -4.01 3.95
CA THR A 312 -17.24 -3.38 4.02
C THR A 312 -16.48 -3.49 2.71
N THR A 313 -15.61 -2.53 2.43
CA THR A 313 -14.64 -2.61 1.32
C THR A 313 -13.28 -3.13 1.74
N ASN A 314 -13.14 -3.50 3.01
CA ASN A 314 -11.87 -3.92 3.60
C ASN A 314 -11.61 -5.41 3.31
N GLY A 315 -10.34 -5.81 3.30
CA GLY A 315 -9.98 -7.22 3.43
C GLY A 315 -10.38 -7.76 4.81
N ASN A 316 -10.65 -9.07 4.88
CA ASN A 316 -10.93 -9.80 6.13
C ASN A 316 -9.80 -9.68 7.18
N HIS A 317 -8.60 -9.27 6.77
CA HIS A 317 -7.45 -9.04 7.63
C HIS A 317 -7.51 -7.74 8.47
N ALA A 318 -8.39 -6.79 8.15
CA ALA A 318 -8.48 -5.49 8.85
C ALA A 318 -9.28 -5.61 10.16
N THR A 319 -8.71 -6.31 11.15
CA THR A 319 -9.36 -6.79 12.38
C THR A 319 -8.91 -6.05 13.66
N GLY A 320 -8.14 -4.97 13.53
CA GLY A 320 -7.73 -4.15 14.67
C GLY A 320 -6.67 -4.76 15.59
N ASP A 321 -5.91 -5.76 15.12
CA ASP A 321 -4.97 -6.52 15.97
C ASP A 321 -3.92 -5.60 16.62
N GLY A 322 -3.35 -4.66 15.85
CA GLY A 322 -2.36 -3.71 16.37
C GLY A 322 -2.93 -2.76 17.42
N GLN A 323 -4.15 -2.26 17.21
CA GLN A 323 -4.85 -1.41 18.17
C GLN A 323 -5.08 -2.18 19.49
N LYS A 324 -5.57 -3.42 19.39
CA LYS A 324 -5.81 -4.30 20.55
C LYS A 324 -4.51 -4.56 21.33
N MET A 325 -3.40 -4.85 20.65
CA MET A 325 -2.10 -5.09 21.29
C MET A 325 -1.58 -3.86 22.05
N VAL A 326 -1.66 -2.67 21.44
CA VAL A 326 -1.19 -1.44 22.08
C VAL A 326 -2.07 -1.06 23.28
N MET A 327 -3.39 -1.16 23.14
CA MET A 327 -4.32 -0.87 24.24
C MET A 327 -4.09 -1.83 25.42
N ALA A 328 -3.78 -3.11 25.15
CA ALA A 328 -3.49 -4.10 26.18
C ALA A 328 -2.22 -3.78 27.00
N ILE A 329 -1.24 -3.06 26.43
CA ILE A 329 -0.03 -2.66 27.15
C ILE A 329 -0.12 -1.25 27.78
N GLY A 330 -1.28 -0.60 27.72
CA GLY A 330 -1.51 0.73 28.31
C GLY A 330 -1.32 1.91 27.34
N GLY A 331 -1.39 1.69 26.03
CA GLY A 331 -1.43 2.76 25.05
C GLY A 331 -2.84 3.31 24.82
N ASN A 332 -2.94 4.56 24.38
CA ASN A 332 -4.23 5.24 24.21
C ASN A 332 -4.88 4.91 22.87
N GLY A 333 -6.12 4.43 22.91
CA GLY A 333 -7.01 4.44 21.75
C GLY A 333 -7.83 5.73 21.74
N ILE A 334 -7.72 6.52 20.67
CA ILE A 334 -8.41 7.80 20.52
C ILE A 334 -9.39 7.76 19.35
N ASP A 335 -10.49 8.50 19.48
CA ASP A 335 -11.51 8.68 18.42
C ASP A 335 -12.01 7.35 17.82
N MET A 336 -12.03 6.27 18.61
CA MET A 336 -12.35 4.92 18.13
C MET A 336 -13.77 4.78 17.54
N ASP A 337 -14.67 5.72 17.83
CA ASP A 337 -16.01 5.83 17.22
C ASP A 337 -15.98 6.45 15.81
N LYS A 338 -14.87 7.08 15.42
CA LYS A 338 -14.70 7.72 14.11
C LYS A 338 -14.37 6.68 13.04
N VAL A 339 -15.42 5.99 12.61
CA VAL A 339 -15.42 5.05 11.47
C VAL A 339 -16.18 5.68 10.31
N GLN A 340 -15.51 5.81 9.16
CA GLN A 340 -16.06 6.40 7.94
C GLN A 340 -16.81 5.36 7.11
N VAL A 341 -18.03 5.74 6.75
CA VAL A 341 -18.83 5.08 5.72
C VAL A 341 -18.56 5.78 4.38
N HIS A 342 -18.25 5.00 3.36
CA HIS A 342 -18.10 5.50 2.00
C HIS A 342 -19.44 5.41 1.26
N PRO A 343 -19.83 6.41 0.46
CA PRO A 343 -21.14 6.42 -0.21
C PRO A 343 -21.28 5.41 -1.36
N THR A 344 -20.18 5.08 -2.04
CA THR A 344 -20.22 4.35 -3.32
C THR A 344 -19.53 2.99 -3.26
N GLY A 345 -20.09 2.07 -2.47
CA GLY A 345 -19.81 0.63 -2.60
C GLY A 345 -20.60 0.04 -3.77
N LEU A 346 -19.91 -0.70 -4.65
CA LEU A 346 -20.51 -1.34 -5.82
C LEU A 346 -21.38 -2.50 -5.37
N VAL A 347 -22.65 -2.48 -5.76
CA VAL A 347 -23.56 -3.61 -5.57
C VAL A 347 -23.42 -4.53 -6.77
N ASP A 348 -22.97 -5.77 -6.53
CA ASP A 348 -23.01 -6.82 -7.55
C ASP A 348 -24.46 -7.26 -7.76
N PRO A 349 -25.02 -7.18 -8.98
CA PRO A 349 -26.36 -7.68 -9.25
C PRO A 349 -26.54 -9.17 -8.98
N LYS A 350 -25.45 -9.97 -9.02
CA LYS A 350 -25.46 -11.41 -8.77
C LYS A 350 -25.41 -11.76 -7.28
N ASP A 351 -24.81 -10.89 -6.46
CA ASP A 351 -24.77 -11.03 -5.01
C ASP A 351 -24.98 -9.67 -4.30
N PRO A 352 -26.21 -9.12 -4.33
CA PRO A 352 -26.45 -7.80 -3.75
C PRO A 352 -26.27 -7.76 -2.23
N GLY A 353 -26.40 -8.91 -1.55
CA GLY A 353 -26.30 -9.05 -0.10
C GLY A 353 -24.87 -9.21 0.42
N SER A 354 -23.87 -9.24 -0.45
CA SER A 354 -22.48 -9.51 -0.06
C SER A 354 -22.00 -8.56 1.04
N LYS A 355 -21.37 -9.13 2.08
CA LYS A 355 -20.74 -8.36 3.15
C LYS A 355 -19.44 -7.69 2.69
N TRP A 356 -18.86 -8.12 1.57
CA TRP A 356 -17.63 -7.56 0.99
C TRP A 356 -17.92 -6.95 -0.37
N LYS A 357 -17.63 -5.65 -0.52
CA LYS A 357 -17.95 -4.91 -1.75
C LYS A 357 -16.72 -4.24 -2.34
N PHE A 358 -16.67 -4.20 -3.66
CA PHE A 358 -15.72 -3.36 -4.37
C PHE A 358 -16.07 -1.89 -4.17
N LEU A 359 -15.05 -1.06 -4.05
CA LEU A 359 -15.22 0.38 -3.94
C LEU A 359 -15.27 1.00 -5.34
N ALA A 360 -16.32 1.74 -5.66
CA ALA A 360 -16.30 2.64 -6.81
C ALA A 360 -15.41 3.84 -6.46
N ALA A 361 -14.38 4.10 -7.28
CA ALA A 361 -13.45 5.19 -7.03
C ALA A 361 -14.18 6.53 -6.86
N GLU A 362 -13.77 7.32 -5.87
CA GLU A 362 -14.29 8.68 -5.69
C GLU A 362 -13.93 9.58 -6.88
N ALA A 363 -12.85 9.26 -7.60
CA ALA A 363 -12.48 9.89 -8.86
C ALA A 363 -13.61 9.82 -9.90
N LEU A 364 -14.47 8.79 -9.90
CA LEU A 364 -15.61 8.73 -10.81
C LEU A 364 -16.56 9.93 -10.64
N ARG A 365 -16.81 10.36 -9.39
CA ARG A 365 -17.57 11.58 -9.09
C ARG A 365 -16.74 12.84 -9.36
N GLY A 366 -15.44 12.80 -9.03
CA GLY A 366 -14.47 13.87 -9.29
C GLY A 366 -14.41 14.28 -10.77
N GLU A 367 -14.46 13.30 -11.66
CA GLU A 367 -14.43 13.46 -13.11
C GLU A 367 -15.82 13.68 -13.72
N GLY A 368 -16.84 14.00 -12.92
CA GLY A 368 -18.16 14.42 -13.42
C GLY A 368 -19.27 13.39 -13.31
N GLY A 369 -19.03 12.24 -12.66
CA GLY A 369 -20.07 11.26 -12.39
C GLY A 369 -21.16 11.77 -11.45
N LEU A 370 -22.41 11.43 -11.74
CA LEU A 370 -23.59 11.84 -10.96
C LEU A 370 -24.18 10.69 -10.15
N LEU A 371 -24.77 11.03 -9.01
CA LEU A 371 -25.61 10.12 -8.24
C LEU A 371 -27.08 10.43 -8.52
N LEU A 372 -27.79 9.47 -9.10
CA LEU A 372 -29.22 9.53 -9.36
C LEU A 372 -29.97 8.58 -8.44
N ASN A 373 -31.12 9.01 -7.94
CA ASN A 373 -32.02 8.15 -7.16
C ASN A 373 -32.89 7.26 -8.06
N ALA A 374 -33.85 6.55 -7.46
CA ALA A 374 -34.75 5.65 -8.19
C ALA A 374 -35.64 6.34 -9.24
N ASP A 375 -35.83 7.66 -9.17
CA ASP A 375 -36.66 8.42 -10.10
C ASP A 375 -35.85 9.03 -11.26
N GLY A 376 -34.51 9.01 -11.16
CA GLY A 376 -33.62 9.70 -12.10
C GLY A 376 -33.27 11.14 -11.71
N ASP A 377 -33.54 11.50 -10.45
CA ASP A 377 -33.23 12.82 -9.90
C ASP A 377 -31.88 12.83 -9.18
N ARG A 378 -31.18 13.97 -9.28
CA ARG A 378 -30.09 14.31 -8.35
C ARG A 378 -30.66 14.59 -6.96
N PHE A 379 -29.84 14.34 -5.93
CA PHE A 379 -30.26 14.54 -4.54
C PHE A 379 -29.16 15.13 -3.63
N CYS A 380 -27.96 15.41 -4.14
CA CYS A 380 -26.87 15.98 -3.35
C CYS A 380 -25.79 16.67 -4.22
N ASP A 381 -24.86 17.37 -3.57
CA ASP A 381 -23.54 17.63 -4.15
C ASP A 381 -22.67 16.36 -4.02
N GLU A 382 -22.39 15.73 -5.16
CA GLU A 382 -21.61 14.50 -5.26
C GLU A 382 -20.14 14.68 -4.85
N LEU A 383 -19.65 15.92 -4.69
CA LEU A 383 -18.31 16.26 -4.20
C LEU A 383 -18.31 16.78 -2.74
N GLY A 384 -19.42 16.60 -2.03
CA GLY A 384 -19.46 16.79 -0.59
C GLY A 384 -18.58 15.78 0.17
N HIS A 385 -18.41 16.01 1.48
CA HIS A 385 -17.73 15.04 2.35
C HIS A 385 -18.50 13.71 2.39
N ARG A 386 -17.81 12.60 2.63
CA ARG A 386 -18.38 11.24 2.56
C ARG A 386 -19.55 11.04 3.52
N ASP A 387 -19.45 11.59 4.73
CA ASP A 387 -20.53 11.54 5.72
C ASP A 387 -21.79 12.30 5.26
N TYR A 388 -21.62 13.45 4.60
CA TYR A 388 -22.71 14.17 3.95
C TYR A 388 -23.35 13.35 2.82
N VAL A 389 -22.55 12.83 1.88
CA VAL A 389 -23.10 12.09 0.72
C VAL A 389 -23.81 10.81 1.18
N SER A 390 -23.19 10.02 2.07
CA SER A 390 -23.84 8.84 2.67
C SER A 390 -25.10 9.20 3.46
N GLY A 391 -25.09 10.32 4.20
CA GLY A 391 -26.27 10.81 4.90
C GLY A 391 -27.41 11.24 3.95
N MET A 392 -27.08 11.83 2.80
CA MET A 392 -28.07 12.15 1.76
C MET A 392 -28.63 10.87 1.11
N MET A 393 -27.81 9.84 0.92
CA MET A 393 -28.28 8.54 0.47
C MET A 393 -29.24 7.91 1.50
N TRP A 394 -28.97 7.98 2.81
CA TRP A 394 -29.92 7.49 3.81
C TRP A 394 -31.27 8.19 3.77
N LYS A 395 -31.28 9.52 3.57
CA LYS A 395 -32.53 10.27 3.38
C LYS A 395 -33.32 9.81 2.14
N GLU A 396 -32.64 9.46 1.05
CA GLU A 396 -33.32 8.90 -0.13
C GLU A 396 -33.84 7.48 0.14
N LYS A 397 -33.13 6.68 0.95
CA LYS A 397 -33.59 5.36 1.39
C LYS A 397 -34.87 5.45 2.21
N ASP A 398 -34.92 6.38 3.15
CA ASP A 398 -36.09 6.62 4.01
C ASP A 398 -37.32 7.08 3.20
N LYS A 399 -37.09 7.74 2.06
CA LYS A 399 -38.15 8.13 1.11
C LYS A 399 -38.55 7.02 0.14
N GLY A 400 -37.95 5.83 0.22
CA GLY A 400 -38.16 4.74 -0.73
C GLY A 400 -37.56 4.98 -2.11
N LYS A 401 -36.62 5.93 -2.26
CA LYS A 401 -36.01 6.33 -3.54
C LYS A 401 -34.71 5.58 -3.87
N PHE A 402 -34.66 4.29 -3.53
CA PHE A 402 -33.56 3.38 -3.87
C PHE A 402 -33.96 2.45 -5.02
N PRO A 403 -33.00 1.95 -5.83
CA PRO A 403 -31.54 2.06 -5.67
C PRO A 403 -30.95 3.41 -6.14
N ILE A 404 -29.80 3.76 -5.57
CA ILE A 404 -28.97 4.87 -6.07
C ILE A 404 -28.05 4.36 -7.18
N ARG A 405 -27.94 5.12 -8.26
CA ARG A 405 -27.07 4.82 -9.41
C ARG A 405 -25.98 5.89 -9.54
N LEU A 406 -24.73 5.45 -9.67
CA LEU A 406 -23.65 6.29 -10.18
C LEU A 406 -23.64 6.19 -11.70
N ILE A 407 -23.65 7.34 -12.37
CA ILE A 407 -23.56 7.41 -13.84
C ILE A 407 -22.33 8.22 -14.26
N LEU A 408 -21.65 7.78 -15.32
CA LEU A 408 -20.58 8.52 -16.00
C LEU A 408 -20.92 8.62 -17.47
N ASN A 409 -20.90 9.82 -18.04
CA ASN A 409 -21.02 10.02 -19.48
C ASN A 409 -19.74 9.61 -20.21
N SER A 410 -19.75 9.61 -21.56
CA SER A 410 -18.62 9.16 -22.36
C SER A 410 -17.33 9.94 -22.06
N LYS A 411 -17.42 11.26 -21.88
CA LYS A 411 -16.28 12.13 -21.54
C LYS A 411 -15.62 11.72 -20.23
N ALA A 412 -16.42 11.54 -19.16
CA ALA A 412 -15.91 11.13 -17.86
C ALA A 412 -15.37 9.70 -17.88
N SER A 413 -16.04 8.77 -18.56
CA SER A 413 -15.55 7.40 -18.68
C SER A 413 -14.24 7.31 -19.47
N ASN A 414 -14.02 8.15 -20.50
CA ASN A 414 -12.77 8.12 -21.25
C ASN A 414 -11.55 8.56 -20.42
N VAL A 415 -11.74 9.49 -19.47
CA VAL A 415 -10.69 9.92 -18.52
C VAL A 415 -10.35 8.83 -17.49
N LEU A 416 -11.31 7.94 -17.22
CA LEU A 416 -11.23 6.84 -16.25
C LEU A 416 -11.48 5.49 -16.93
N ASP A 417 -10.98 5.32 -18.15
CA ASP A 417 -11.30 4.18 -19.01
C ASP A 417 -10.97 2.85 -18.31
N PHE A 418 -9.78 2.78 -17.70
CA PHE A 418 -9.35 1.63 -16.90
C PHE A 418 -10.36 1.28 -15.80
N HIS A 419 -10.83 2.26 -15.02
CA HIS A 419 -11.82 2.03 -13.97
C HIS A 419 -13.11 1.47 -14.55
N THR A 420 -13.64 2.09 -15.60
CA THR A 420 -14.91 1.66 -16.19
C THR A 420 -14.81 0.27 -16.81
N ARG A 421 -13.73 -0.05 -17.54
CA ARG A 421 -13.50 -1.39 -18.07
C ARG A 421 -13.36 -2.42 -16.95
N HIS A 422 -12.58 -2.11 -15.91
CA HIS A 422 -12.38 -3.03 -14.78
C HIS A 422 -13.70 -3.35 -14.07
N TYR A 423 -14.53 -2.34 -13.80
CA TYR A 423 -15.82 -2.57 -13.16
C TYR A 423 -16.81 -3.29 -14.08
N SER A 424 -16.78 -3.00 -15.39
CA SER A 424 -17.64 -3.66 -16.37
C SER A 424 -17.27 -5.12 -16.63
N GLY A 425 -15.98 -5.46 -16.73
CA GLY A 425 -15.53 -6.86 -16.85
C GLY A 425 -15.96 -7.72 -15.66
N ARG A 426 -16.02 -7.12 -14.46
CA ARG A 426 -16.56 -7.76 -13.25
C ARG A 426 -18.08 -7.81 -13.16
N GLY A 427 -18.81 -7.23 -14.13
CA GLY A 427 -20.27 -7.15 -14.11
C GLY A 427 -20.85 -6.15 -13.10
N LEU A 428 -20.02 -5.30 -12.50
CA LEU A 428 -20.41 -4.32 -11.49
C LEU A 428 -20.89 -2.99 -12.10
N MET A 429 -20.59 -2.77 -13.39
CA MET A 429 -20.94 -1.55 -14.12
C MET A 429 -21.37 -1.90 -15.54
N LYS A 430 -22.45 -1.26 -16.03
CA LYS A 430 -23.01 -1.51 -17.36
C LYS A 430 -22.88 -0.28 -18.24
N LYS A 431 -22.51 -0.49 -19.51
CA LYS A 431 -22.54 0.54 -20.55
C LYS A 431 -23.91 0.52 -21.25
N MET A 432 -24.55 1.68 -21.37
CA MET A 432 -25.87 1.82 -22.00
C MET A 432 -26.08 3.25 -22.54
N SER A 433 -26.99 3.45 -23.49
CA SER A 433 -27.44 4.78 -23.91
C SER A 433 -28.26 5.48 -22.82
N GLY A 434 -28.41 6.80 -22.90
CA GLY A 434 -29.27 7.52 -21.95
C GLY A 434 -30.75 7.14 -22.07
N GLN A 435 -31.22 6.71 -23.25
CA GLN A 435 -32.58 6.19 -23.43
C GLN A 435 -32.77 4.85 -22.72
N GLU A 436 -31.79 3.95 -22.79
CA GLU A 436 -31.79 2.70 -22.03
C GLU A 436 -31.72 2.96 -20.53
N LEU A 437 -30.92 3.94 -20.09
CA LEU A 437 -30.85 4.37 -18.70
C LEU A 437 -32.20 4.87 -18.19
N ALA A 438 -32.90 5.74 -18.94
CA ALA A 438 -34.23 6.21 -18.58
C ALA A 438 -35.22 5.03 -18.43
N LYS A 439 -35.15 4.06 -19.35
CA LYS A 439 -35.95 2.82 -19.29
C LYS A 439 -35.61 1.96 -18.07
N GLU A 440 -34.33 1.80 -17.73
CA GLU A 440 -33.89 1.03 -16.56
C GLU A 440 -34.29 1.69 -15.23
N ILE A 441 -34.27 3.03 -15.18
CA ILE A 441 -34.77 3.80 -14.04
C ILE A 441 -36.30 3.66 -13.94
N GLY A 442 -36.99 3.56 -15.08
CA GLY A 442 -38.45 3.56 -15.16
C GLY A 442 -39.04 4.97 -15.31
N CYS A 443 -38.24 5.96 -15.74
CA CYS A 443 -38.68 7.33 -15.96
C CYS A 443 -38.81 7.67 -17.46
N LYS A 444 -39.48 8.78 -17.78
CA LYS A 444 -39.58 9.25 -19.17
C LYS A 444 -38.22 9.80 -19.64
N PRO A 445 -37.79 9.56 -20.90
CA PRO A 445 -36.56 10.15 -21.44
C PRO A 445 -36.49 11.67 -21.27
N ASP A 446 -37.60 12.38 -21.45
CA ASP A 446 -37.68 13.83 -21.25
C ASP A 446 -37.42 14.26 -19.79
N HIS A 447 -37.79 13.43 -18.82
CA HIS A 447 -37.52 13.69 -17.41
C HIS A 447 -36.02 13.61 -17.13
N LEU A 448 -35.35 12.55 -17.57
CA LEU A 448 -33.90 12.38 -17.40
C LEU A 448 -33.11 13.46 -18.15
N GLN A 449 -33.50 13.79 -19.40
CA GLN A 449 -32.92 14.93 -20.12
C GLN A 449 -33.15 16.25 -19.38
N GLY A 450 -34.30 16.43 -18.72
CA GLY A 450 -34.58 17.57 -17.86
C GLY A 450 -33.61 17.69 -16.69
N THR A 451 -33.31 16.57 -16.01
CA THR A 451 -32.28 16.50 -14.97
C THR A 451 -30.92 16.94 -15.50
N PHE A 452 -30.51 16.43 -16.68
CA PHE A 452 -29.22 16.79 -17.28
C PHE A 452 -29.17 18.26 -17.72
N LYS A 453 -30.22 18.79 -18.34
CA LYS A 453 -30.32 20.21 -18.72
C LYS A 453 -30.21 21.13 -17.51
N THR A 454 -30.90 20.80 -16.41
CA THR A 454 -30.82 21.55 -15.15
C THR A 454 -29.39 21.52 -14.60
N TYR A 455 -28.75 20.34 -14.59
CA TYR A 455 -27.35 20.21 -14.15
C TYR A 455 -26.38 21.02 -15.00
N ASN A 456 -26.53 21.00 -16.32
CA ASN A 456 -25.70 21.80 -17.24
C ASN A 456 -25.92 23.32 -17.01
N SER A 457 -27.16 23.75 -16.83
CA SER A 457 -27.52 25.16 -16.56
C SER A 457 -26.90 25.67 -15.25
N ILE A 458 -26.92 24.85 -14.20
CA ILE A 458 -26.24 25.12 -12.94
C ILE A 458 -24.73 25.26 -13.16
N ALA A 459 -24.12 24.34 -13.90
CA ALA A 459 -22.67 24.36 -14.14
C ALA A 459 -22.21 25.57 -14.97
N GLU A 460 -23.05 26.05 -15.87
CA GLU A 460 -22.85 27.28 -16.64
C GLU A 460 -23.08 28.55 -15.80
N GLY A 461 -23.52 28.42 -14.54
CA GLY A 461 -23.80 29.54 -13.64
C GLY A 461 -25.13 30.26 -13.92
N LYS A 462 -26.01 29.67 -14.74
CA LYS A 462 -27.33 30.22 -15.07
C LYS A 462 -28.35 29.97 -13.95
N GLU A 463 -28.16 28.89 -13.20
CA GLU A 463 -29.00 28.50 -12.07
C GLU A 463 -28.15 28.20 -10.83
N LYS A 464 -28.77 28.26 -9.64
CA LYS A 464 -28.10 27.90 -8.38
C LYS A 464 -28.29 26.42 -8.09
N ASP A 465 -27.22 25.72 -7.73
CA ASP A 465 -27.34 24.33 -7.26
C ASP A 465 -28.09 24.27 -5.92
N PRO A 466 -29.14 23.44 -5.78
CA PRO A 466 -29.91 23.31 -4.54
C PRO A 466 -29.08 22.83 -3.33
N TRP A 467 -27.95 22.16 -3.59
CA TRP A 467 -27.07 21.59 -2.56
C TRP A 467 -25.75 22.36 -2.44
N GLY A 468 -25.58 23.45 -3.20
CA GLY A 468 -24.39 24.29 -3.17
C GLY A 468 -23.18 23.70 -3.88
N LYS A 469 -23.36 22.77 -4.82
CA LYS A 469 -22.28 22.23 -5.67
C LYS A 469 -21.52 23.35 -6.38
N LYS A 470 -20.19 23.28 -6.34
CA LYS A 470 -19.29 24.34 -6.85
C LYS A 470 -18.42 23.92 -8.03
N PHE A 471 -18.16 22.63 -8.16
CA PHE A 471 -17.18 22.11 -9.11
C PHE A 471 -17.86 21.11 -10.04
N PHE A 472 -17.58 21.27 -11.33
CA PHE A 472 -18.19 20.49 -12.40
C PHE A 472 -17.10 20.07 -13.38
N HIS A 473 -17.26 18.89 -13.98
CA HIS A 473 -16.29 18.33 -14.92
C HIS A 473 -16.98 17.50 -16.01
N ASN A 474 -16.33 17.34 -17.15
CA ASN A 474 -16.79 16.51 -18.29
C ASN A 474 -18.22 16.78 -18.79
N LEU A 475 -18.55 18.08 -18.93
CA LEU A 475 -19.85 18.59 -19.40
C LEU A 475 -19.91 18.82 -20.93
N PRO A 476 -21.10 19.07 -21.49
CA PRO A 476 -22.44 18.83 -20.90
C PRO A 476 -22.78 17.35 -20.81
N LEU A 477 -23.78 17.01 -19.97
CA LEU A 477 -24.49 15.74 -20.04
C LEU A 477 -25.68 15.83 -21.00
N ASP A 478 -25.91 14.78 -21.77
CA ASP A 478 -27.04 14.69 -22.70
C ASP A 478 -27.56 13.26 -22.77
N ILE A 479 -28.87 13.06 -22.92
CA ILE A 479 -29.46 11.72 -22.97
C ILE A 479 -29.02 10.93 -24.21
N ASN A 480 -28.57 11.62 -25.27
CA ASN A 480 -28.05 10.96 -26.47
C ASN A 480 -26.60 10.50 -26.31
N ASP A 481 -25.98 10.75 -25.14
CA ASP A 481 -24.66 10.20 -24.81
C ASP A 481 -24.77 8.73 -24.38
N THR A 482 -23.61 8.07 -24.30
CA THR A 482 -23.46 6.76 -23.68
C THR A 482 -23.01 6.93 -22.23
N PHE A 483 -23.57 6.08 -21.36
CA PHE A 483 -23.32 6.10 -19.93
C PHE A 483 -22.78 4.77 -19.42
N HIS A 484 -21.85 4.85 -18.48
CA HIS A 484 -21.50 3.75 -17.59
C HIS A 484 -22.26 3.90 -16.28
N VAL A 485 -22.97 2.86 -15.87
CA VAL A 485 -23.96 2.89 -14.80
C VAL A 485 -23.69 1.77 -13.81
N ALA A 486 -23.66 2.09 -12.52
CA ALA A 486 -23.49 1.11 -11.45
C ALA A 486 -24.38 1.43 -10.25
N VAL A 487 -24.87 0.39 -9.56
CA VAL A 487 -25.69 0.53 -8.37
C VAL A 487 -24.81 0.70 -7.14
N MET A 488 -25.15 1.67 -6.29
CA MET A 488 -24.36 2.09 -5.15
C MET A 488 -25.10 1.85 -3.84
N GLU A 489 -24.33 1.48 -2.81
CA GLU A 489 -24.76 1.57 -1.43
C GLU A 489 -23.65 2.12 -0.51
N PRO A 490 -24.01 2.69 0.65
CA PRO A 490 -23.00 3.08 1.62
C PRO A 490 -22.37 1.87 2.34
N VAL A 491 -21.06 1.89 2.52
CA VAL A 491 -20.24 0.77 3.01
C VAL A 491 -19.19 1.22 4.04
N LEU A 492 -18.88 0.37 5.02
CA LEU A 492 -17.74 0.56 5.94
C LEU A 492 -16.44 0.60 5.14
N HIS A 493 -15.58 1.57 5.46
CA HIS A 493 -14.42 1.84 4.61
C HIS A 493 -13.13 2.12 5.35
N PHE A 494 -13.13 3.01 6.35
CA PHE A 494 -11.89 3.44 7.01
C PHE A 494 -12.13 3.79 8.48
N THR A 495 -11.17 3.46 9.36
CA THR A 495 -11.20 3.81 10.78
C THR A 495 -10.22 4.96 11.06
N MET A 496 -10.74 6.17 11.30
CA MET A 496 -9.92 7.34 11.63
C MET A 496 -9.46 7.33 13.09
N GLY A 497 -10.25 6.68 13.95
CA GLY A 497 -9.82 6.33 15.29
C GLY A 497 -8.73 5.28 15.28
N GLY A 498 -7.88 5.31 16.30
CA GLY A 498 -6.76 4.39 16.42
C GLY A 498 -5.86 4.75 17.58
N ILE A 499 -4.61 4.28 17.51
CA ILE A 499 -3.60 4.50 18.54
C ILE A 499 -3.08 5.93 18.50
N GLU A 500 -3.05 6.58 19.65
CA GLU A 500 -2.54 7.94 19.76
C GLU A 500 -1.04 8.00 19.48
N ILE A 501 -0.66 8.91 18.58
CA ILE A 501 0.73 9.19 18.24
C ILE A 501 1.02 10.68 18.35
N ASN A 502 2.30 11.04 18.50
CA ASN A 502 2.78 12.40 18.28
C ASN A 502 3.21 12.65 16.82
N ASP A 503 3.69 13.86 16.54
CA ASP A 503 4.18 14.30 15.22
C ASP A 503 5.42 13.54 14.71
N LYS A 504 6.05 12.72 15.57
CA LYS A 504 7.16 11.81 15.25
C LYS A 504 6.74 10.35 15.15
N ALA A 505 5.43 10.08 15.07
CA ALA A 505 4.86 8.74 15.02
C ALA A 505 5.16 7.84 16.23
N GLN A 506 5.56 8.41 17.38
CA GLN A 506 5.75 7.67 18.61
C GLN A 506 4.41 7.40 19.29
N VAL A 507 4.19 6.17 19.74
CA VAL A 507 2.94 5.78 20.41
C VAL A 507 2.90 6.35 21.82
N LEU A 508 1.81 6.99 22.19
CA LEU A 508 1.62 7.59 23.51
C LEU A 508 0.91 6.63 24.48
N ASN A 509 1.43 6.59 25.71
CA ASN A 509 0.84 5.88 26.84
C ASN A 509 -0.20 6.75 27.58
N GLN A 510 -0.84 6.18 28.60
CA GLN A 510 -1.84 6.88 29.43
C GLN A 510 -1.34 8.16 30.12
N ASP A 511 -0.03 8.27 30.36
CA ASP A 511 0.60 9.47 30.94
C ASP A 511 0.96 10.53 29.88
N GLN A 512 0.49 10.36 28.62
CA GLN A 512 0.82 11.22 27.47
C GLN A 512 2.33 11.26 27.18
N LYS A 513 3.05 10.19 27.55
CA LYS A 513 4.48 10.00 27.24
C LYS A 513 4.65 8.95 26.14
N PRO A 514 5.66 9.09 25.27
CA PRO A 514 5.94 8.05 24.29
C PRO A 514 6.44 6.77 24.97
N PHE A 515 6.02 5.61 24.48
CA PHE A 515 6.72 4.35 24.74
C PHE A 515 8.09 4.39 24.09
N ASP A 516 9.12 3.93 24.81
CA ASP A 516 10.46 3.85 24.24
C ASP A 516 10.54 2.67 23.26
N GLY A 517 10.92 2.95 22.01
CA GLY A 517 11.06 1.92 20.98
C GLY A 517 9.76 1.48 20.30
N LEU A 518 8.62 2.16 20.52
CA LEU A 518 7.35 1.85 19.84
C LEU A 518 6.82 3.02 19.00
N PHE A 519 6.53 2.72 17.74
CA PHE A 519 6.01 3.66 16.75
C PHE A 519 4.79 3.08 16.04
N ALA A 520 3.95 3.93 15.46
CA ALA A 520 2.79 3.48 14.67
C ALA A 520 2.52 4.40 13.48
N CYS A 521 2.11 3.82 12.35
CA CYS A 521 1.84 4.58 11.12
C CYS A 521 0.71 3.97 10.27
N GLY A 522 0.06 4.80 9.47
CA GLY A 522 -1.12 4.42 8.70
C GLY A 522 -2.38 4.32 9.56
N GLU A 523 -3.35 3.51 9.12
CA GLU A 523 -4.69 3.42 9.72
C GLU A 523 -4.73 2.80 11.12
N VAL A 524 -3.60 2.24 11.62
CA VAL A 524 -3.51 1.84 13.03
C VAL A 524 -3.44 3.05 13.97
N ALA A 525 -2.94 4.20 13.48
CA ALA A 525 -2.78 5.42 14.25
C ALA A 525 -4.03 6.31 14.13
N GLY A 526 -4.44 6.88 15.27
CA GLY A 526 -5.54 7.84 15.37
C GLY A 526 -5.09 9.30 15.25
N GLY A 527 -6.04 10.22 15.14
CA GLY A 527 -5.82 11.67 15.21
C GLY A 527 -5.39 12.35 13.91
N VAL A 528 -4.78 11.64 12.96
CA VAL A 528 -4.31 12.22 11.68
C VAL A 528 -5.44 12.83 10.83
N HIS A 529 -6.64 12.23 10.89
CA HIS A 529 -7.77 12.59 10.04
C HIS A 529 -8.95 13.22 10.79
N GLY A 530 -8.91 13.23 12.13
CA GLY A 530 -10.02 13.67 12.98
C GLY A 530 -11.35 13.00 12.63
N ALA A 531 -12.44 13.78 12.59
CA ALA A 531 -13.80 13.25 12.46
C ALA A 531 -14.13 12.69 11.06
N ASN A 532 -13.45 13.15 10.01
CA ASN A 532 -13.69 12.69 8.64
C ASN A 532 -12.41 12.78 7.80
N ARG A 533 -12.07 11.68 7.12
CA ARG A 533 -10.93 11.62 6.20
C ARG A 533 -11.30 12.10 4.79
N LEU A 534 -10.48 12.95 4.19
CA LEU A 534 -10.58 13.34 2.78
C LEU A 534 -10.09 12.21 1.85
N GLY A 535 -10.76 12.04 0.69
CA GLY A 535 -10.36 11.11 -0.36
C GLY A 535 -8.90 11.35 -0.79
N GLY A 536 -8.15 10.28 -1.05
CA GLY A 536 -6.71 10.32 -1.36
C GLY A 536 -5.76 10.47 -0.16
N SER A 537 -6.25 10.91 1.00
CA SER A 537 -5.39 11.15 2.18
C SER A 537 -4.97 9.89 2.91
N SER A 538 -5.60 8.73 2.64
CA SER A 538 -5.20 7.46 3.26
C SER A 538 -3.85 6.98 2.73
N LEU A 539 -3.69 6.91 1.39
CA LEU A 539 -2.40 6.55 0.79
C LEU A 539 -1.32 7.56 1.17
N LEU A 540 -1.65 8.85 1.20
CA LEU A 540 -0.74 9.89 1.65
C LEU A 540 -0.32 9.66 3.12
N GLY A 541 -1.28 9.37 4.00
CA GLY A 541 -1.01 9.06 5.40
C GLY A 541 -0.10 7.84 5.55
N CYS A 542 -0.33 6.79 4.75
CA CYS A 542 0.54 5.62 4.73
C CYS A 542 1.99 5.98 4.39
N VAL A 543 2.22 6.75 3.32
CA VAL A 543 3.57 7.11 2.89
C VAL A 543 4.21 8.10 3.86
N VAL A 544 3.54 9.22 4.17
CA VAL A 544 4.11 10.25 5.05
C VAL A 544 4.44 9.69 6.42
N TYR A 545 3.47 9.04 7.10
CA TYR A 545 3.71 8.53 8.44
C TYR A 545 4.55 7.25 8.45
N GLY A 546 4.51 6.44 7.38
CA GLY A 546 5.45 5.33 7.20
C GLY A 546 6.89 5.83 7.20
N ARG A 547 7.17 6.88 6.41
CA ARG A 547 8.48 7.53 6.38
C ARG A 547 8.86 8.20 7.69
N VAL A 548 7.94 8.95 8.32
CA VAL A 548 8.19 9.57 9.64
C VAL A 548 8.50 8.51 10.70
N ALA A 549 7.76 7.41 10.74
CA ALA A 549 8.02 6.31 11.68
C ALA A 549 9.36 5.63 11.38
N GLY A 550 9.67 5.37 10.11
CA GLY A 550 10.95 4.81 9.68
C GLY A 550 12.14 5.68 10.08
N ASP A 551 12.08 6.99 9.79
CA ASP A 551 13.13 7.95 10.19
C ASP A 551 13.30 7.98 11.71
N THR A 552 12.19 8.02 12.47
CA THR A 552 12.23 8.13 13.93
C THR A 552 12.75 6.84 14.57
N ALA A 553 12.35 5.67 14.05
CA ALA A 553 12.84 4.38 14.52
C ALA A 553 14.32 4.17 14.19
N SER A 554 14.79 4.59 13.01
CA SER A 554 16.22 4.57 12.64
C SER A 554 17.04 5.45 13.58
N ASN A 555 16.56 6.67 13.84
CA ASN A 555 17.21 7.57 14.80
C ASN A 555 17.29 6.96 16.20
N TYR A 556 16.21 6.31 16.66
CA TYR A 556 16.21 5.59 17.93
C TYR A 556 17.21 4.44 17.95
N LEU A 557 17.24 3.62 16.90
CA LEU A 557 18.17 2.50 16.74
C LEU A 557 19.63 2.97 16.84
N PHE A 558 20.00 4.01 16.08
CA PHE A 558 21.36 4.54 16.09
C PHE A 558 21.72 5.19 17.42
N GLN A 559 20.79 5.85 18.10
CA GLN A 559 21.03 6.35 19.46
C GLN A 559 21.30 5.22 20.45
N GLN A 560 20.60 4.08 20.34
CA GLN A 560 20.85 2.92 21.19
C GLN A 560 22.19 2.26 20.87
N ALA A 561 22.56 2.14 19.60
CA ALA A 561 23.88 1.68 19.17
C ALA A 561 25.01 2.56 19.77
N LEU A 562 24.80 3.88 19.81
CA LEU A 562 25.75 4.83 20.39
C LEU A 562 25.84 4.74 21.92
N LYS A 563 24.73 4.45 22.62
CA LYS A 563 24.74 4.23 24.08
C LYS A 563 25.41 2.91 24.47
N GLY A 564 25.27 1.88 23.64
CA GLY A 564 25.90 0.57 23.86
C GLY A 564 27.38 0.49 23.46
N SER A 565 27.88 1.45 22.67
CA SER A 565 29.28 1.53 22.28
C SER A 565 30.08 2.39 23.25
N GLY A 566 30.59 1.77 24.31
CA GLY A 566 31.62 2.38 25.14
C GLY A 566 32.89 2.66 24.33
N GLY A 567 33.12 3.93 23.94
CA GLY A 567 34.39 4.43 23.40
C GLY A 567 34.40 4.85 21.92
N SER A 568 35.29 5.81 21.61
CA SER A 568 35.70 6.43 20.32
C SER A 568 34.65 6.83 19.28
N ALA A 569 33.60 6.05 19.02
CA ALA A 569 32.52 6.39 18.08
C ALA A 569 31.58 7.45 18.69
N ALA A 570 31.18 7.27 19.95
CA ALA A 570 30.43 8.28 20.72
C ALA A 570 31.25 9.58 20.90
N GLN A 571 32.58 9.49 21.04
CA GLN A 571 33.48 10.65 21.10
C GLN A 571 33.65 11.35 19.75
N ARG A 572 33.78 10.59 18.65
CA ARG A 572 33.88 11.15 17.28
C ARG A 572 32.60 11.87 16.87
N LEU A 573 31.42 11.34 17.22
CA LEU A 573 30.14 12.02 17.00
C LEU A 573 29.89 13.16 17.99
N GLY A 574 30.36 13.04 19.23
CA GLY A 574 30.38 14.16 20.19
C GLY A 574 31.17 15.36 19.67
N GLN A 575 32.28 15.14 18.96
CA GLN A 575 33.04 16.20 18.30
C GLN A 575 32.31 16.81 17.10
N ILE A 576 31.54 16.01 16.32
CA ILE A 576 30.71 16.52 15.22
C ILE A 576 29.53 17.35 15.77
N SER A 577 28.91 16.93 16.88
CA SER A 577 27.81 17.64 17.55
C SER A 577 28.26 18.95 18.21
N LEU A 578 29.50 19.02 18.69
CA LEU A 578 30.09 20.22 19.28
C LEU A 578 30.50 21.32 18.27
N HIS A 579 30.34 21.10 16.97
CA HIS A 579 30.80 22.03 15.92
C HIS A 579 29.66 22.71 15.13
N ILE A 580 28.41 22.55 15.58
CA ILE A 580 27.31 23.43 15.17
C ILE A 580 27.14 24.49 16.27
N ASP A 581 28.00 25.50 16.24
CA ASP A 581 27.86 26.66 17.11
C ASP A 581 26.76 27.58 16.55
N PRO A 582 25.62 27.75 17.25
CA PRO A 582 24.54 28.64 16.81
C PRO A 582 24.95 30.12 16.77
N SER A 583 26.13 30.49 17.30
CA SER A 583 26.65 31.85 17.26
C SER A 583 27.43 32.20 15.98
N THR A 584 27.73 31.21 15.11
CA THR A 584 28.39 31.45 13.80
C THR A 584 27.68 30.72 12.64
N PRO A 585 26.58 31.27 12.09
CA PRO A 585 25.90 30.70 10.94
C PRO A 585 26.77 30.74 9.67
N GLY A 586 26.86 29.63 8.94
CA GLY A 586 27.45 29.59 7.59
C GLY A 586 28.90 29.10 7.46
N LYS A 587 29.53 28.63 8.54
CA LYS A 587 30.83 27.93 8.48
C LYS A 587 30.71 26.50 9.00
N LEU A 588 30.89 25.52 8.11
CA LEU A 588 31.15 24.12 8.46
C LEU A 588 32.66 23.90 8.36
N THR A 589 33.33 23.75 9.50
CA THR A 589 34.76 23.38 9.52
C THR A 589 34.85 21.89 9.87
N VAL A 590 35.28 21.08 8.91
CA VAL A 590 35.52 19.64 9.13
C VAL A 590 37.02 19.46 9.28
N GLU A 591 37.51 19.36 10.52
CA GLU A 591 38.88 18.94 10.80
C GLU A 591 38.93 17.42 10.98
N TRP A 592 39.67 16.76 10.09
CA TRP A 592 40.05 15.37 10.27
C TRP A 592 41.32 15.33 11.11
N ALA A 593 41.21 15.09 12.41
CA ALA A 593 42.37 14.85 13.25
C ALA A 593 43.00 13.48 12.91
N ASN A 594 43.85 13.47 11.89
CA ASN A 594 44.89 12.47 11.71
C ASN A 594 46.22 13.23 11.69
N GLY A 595 46.91 13.26 12.83
CA GLY A 595 48.13 14.04 12.97
C GLY A 595 48.90 13.71 14.24
N GLY A 596 49.36 12.46 14.34
CA GLY A 596 50.54 12.16 15.14
C GLY A 596 51.73 12.96 14.61
N ALA A 597 52.55 13.46 15.54
CA ALA A 597 53.68 14.34 15.31
C ALA A 597 54.61 13.89 14.18
N SER A 598 55.02 14.85 13.35
CA SER A 598 56.05 14.70 12.34
C SER A 598 57.46 14.74 12.96
N SER A 599 58.26 13.70 12.72
CA SER A 599 59.71 13.85 12.59
C SER A 599 60.25 12.82 11.59
N SER A 600 60.92 13.36 10.59
CA SER A 600 61.54 12.73 9.41
C SER A 600 62.72 11.79 9.70
N ALA A 601 62.84 10.66 8.97
CA ALA A 601 64.08 10.21 8.31
C ALA A 601 63.93 8.89 7.48
N SER A 602 64.33 8.97 6.21
CA SER A 602 65.03 8.01 5.31
C SER A 602 64.62 6.52 5.13
N ALA A 603 64.17 6.24 3.89
CA ALA A 603 64.49 5.16 2.93
C ALA A 603 65.05 3.77 3.35
N GLY A 604 64.42 2.71 2.81
CA GLY A 604 65.00 1.36 2.59
C GLY A 604 63.98 0.38 1.96
N PRO A 605 64.34 -0.49 0.98
CA PRO A 605 63.40 -1.18 0.09
C PRO A 605 62.87 -2.54 0.61
N GLN A 606 61.75 -2.95 0.00
CA GLN A 606 60.97 -4.21 0.09
C GLN A 606 61.73 -5.51 0.46
N PRO A 607 61.06 -6.52 1.07
CA PRO A 607 60.29 -7.48 0.24
C PRO A 607 59.00 -8.06 0.84
N THR A 608 58.21 -8.58 -0.09
CA THR A 608 57.02 -9.42 0.04
C THR A 608 57.26 -10.73 0.80
N THR A 609 56.35 -11.08 1.73
CA THR A 609 56.16 -12.46 2.20
C THR A 609 54.68 -12.81 2.31
N SER A 610 54.28 -13.78 1.51
CA SER A 610 53.06 -14.57 1.58
C SER A 610 53.06 -15.53 2.78
N ALA A 611 51.96 -15.62 3.52
CA ALA A 611 51.56 -16.82 4.28
C ALA A 611 50.07 -16.66 4.66
N ALA A 612 49.19 -17.43 4.03
CA ALA A 612 48.61 -18.67 4.56
C ALA A 612 47.36 -18.41 5.41
N GLY A 613 46.19 -18.60 4.79
CA GLY A 613 44.90 -18.54 5.46
C GLY A 613 44.66 -19.79 6.34
N PRO A 614 43.88 -19.66 7.43
CA PRO A 614 43.34 -20.82 8.12
C PRO A 614 42.00 -21.23 7.49
N THR A 615 41.92 -22.53 7.22
CA THR A 615 40.75 -23.34 6.85
C THR A 615 39.57 -23.15 7.82
N PRO A 616 38.31 -23.15 7.35
CA PRO A 616 37.14 -23.09 8.22
C PRO A 616 36.88 -24.45 8.87
N VAL A 617 36.67 -24.45 10.19
CA VAL A 617 36.17 -25.59 10.94
C VAL A 617 34.64 -25.59 10.86
N GLU A 618 34.06 -26.62 10.24
CA GLU A 618 32.64 -26.92 10.24
C GLU A 618 32.10 -27.10 11.68
N ASN A 619 31.01 -26.42 12.00
CA ASN A 619 30.03 -26.93 12.96
C ASN A 619 28.64 -26.49 12.50
N GLY A 620 27.86 -27.50 12.08
CA GLY A 620 26.61 -27.34 11.38
C GLY A 620 25.44 -26.92 12.26
N VAL A 621 24.71 -25.94 11.75
CA VAL A 621 23.25 -25.95 11.71
C VAL A 621 22.92 -25.81 10.23
N LYS A 622 22.28 -26.83 9.64
CA LYS A 622 21.86 -26.79 8.23
C LYS A 622 20.74 -25.76 8.09
N ALA A 623 21.13 -24.52 7.78
CA ALA A 623 20.28 -23.65 6.98
C ALA A 623 20.26 -24.24 5.57
N ASP A 624 19.08 -24.50 5.02
CA ASP A 624 18.95 -24.84 3.62
C ASP A 624 19.64 -23.73 2.80
N LYS A 625 20.59 -24.11 1.95
CA LYS A 625 21.14 -23.20 0.95
C LYS A 625 19.97 -22.67 0.13
N PRO A 626 19.93 -21.38 -0.24
CA PRO A 626 18.96 -20.90 -1.21
C PRO A 626 19.15 -21.75 -2.47
N SER A 627 18.16 -22.60 -2.75
CA SER A 627 18.09 -23.27 -4.04
C SER A 627 18.01 -22.16 -5.08
N SER A 628 18.95 -22.13 -6.03
CA SER A 628 18.74 -21.46 -7.31
C SER A 628 17.29 -21.72 -7.76
N PRO A 629 16.48 -20.69 -8.05
CA PRO A 629 15.06 -20.88 -8.31
C PRO A 629 14.90 -21.91 -9.43
N LYS A 630 14.13 -22.97 -9.18
CA LYS A 630 13.73 -23.89 -10.23
C LYS A 630 13.07 -23.04 -11.32
N GLN A 631 13.59 -23.10 -12.54
CA GLN A 631 13.00 -22.43 -13.68
C GLN A 631 11.54 -22.90 -13.79
N PHE A 632 10.61 -21.95 -13.77
CA PHE A 632 9.17 -22.26 -13.82
C PHE A 632 8.85 -22.98 -15.14
N THR A 633 8.09 -24.06 -15.05
CA THR A 633 7.62 -24.82 -16.22
C THR A 633 6.14 -25.13 -16.08
N ILE A 634 5.40 -25.00 -17.18
CA ILE A 634 3.98 -25.37 -17.25
C ILE A 634 3.92 -26.90 -17.46
N PRO A 635 3.18 -27.66 -16.62
CA PRO A 635 3.01 -29.09 -16.82
C PRO A 635 2.39 -29.41 -18.19
N GLU A 636 2.85 -30.51 -18.81
CA GLU A 636 2.36 -30.91 -20.14
C GLU A 636 0.92 -31.45 -20.13
N LYS A 637 0.35 -31.69 -18.94
CA LYS A 637 -1.02 -32.19 -18.76
C LYS A 637 -2.02 -31.24 -19.41
N GLU A 638 -2.92 -31.79 -20.22
CA GLU A 638 -3.92 -31.02 -20.95
C GLU A 638 -5.31 -31.19 -20.35
N PHE A 639 -6.10 -30.11 -20.36
CA PHE A 639 -7.49 -30.10 -19.91
C PHE A 639 -8.38 -29.41 -20.94
N THR A 640 -9.62 -29.86 -21.13
CA THR A 640 -10.59 -29.14 -21.96
C THR A 640 -11.30 -28.04 -21.17
N MET A 641 -11.87 -27.04 -21.86
CA MET A 641 -12.64 -25.99 -21.18
C MET A 641 -13.91 -26.55 -20.50
N GLU A 642 -14.47 -27.64 -21.00
CA GLU A 642 -15.59 -28.34 -20.36
C GLU A 642 -15.18 -29.06 -19.07
N GLU A 643 -13.93 -29.50 -18.97
CA GLU A 643 -13.38 -30.03 -17.71
C GLU A 643 -13.20 -28.90 -16.70
N VAL A 644 -12.52 -27.81 -17.11
CA VAL A 644 -12.33 -26.62 -16.26
C VAL A 644 -13.68 -26.09 -15.75
N ALA A 645 -14.71 -26.03 -16.60
CA ALA A 645 -16.04 -25.52 -16.23
C ALA A 645 -16.76 -26.29 -15.11
N LYS A 646 -16.33 -27.52 -14.80
CA LYS A 646 -16.86 -28.32 -13.68
C LYS A 646 -16.34 -27.84 -12.32
N HIS A 647 -15.16 -27.23 -12.30
CA HIS A 647 -14.48 -26.74 -11.10
C HIS A 647 -14.88 -25.28 -10.84
N ASN A 648 -16.15 -25.09 -10.46
CA ASN A 648 -16.81 -23.78 -10.37
C ASN A 648 -17.37 -23.44 -8.98
N THR A 649 -16.85 -24.09 -7.93
CA THR A 649 -17.26 -23.87 -6.53
C THR A 649 -16.11 -23.29 -5.71
N LYS A 650 -16.37 -22.87 -4.47
CA LYS A 650 -15.32 -22.29 -3.62
C LYS A 650 -14.28 -23.33 -3.22
N GLU A 651 -14.72 -24.56 -2.98
CA GLU A 651 -13.89 -25.68 -2.54
C GLU A 651 -13.22 -26.43 -3.71
N ASP A 652 -13.67 -26.16 -4.94
CA ASP A 652 -13.18 -26.76 -6.17
C ASP A 652 -13.22 -25.72 -7.30
N LEU A 653 -12.12 -24.97 -7.42
CA LEU A 653 -12.05 -23.72 -8.19
C LEU A 653 -10.86 -23.73 -9.16
N TRP A 654 -11.15 -23.91 -10.45
CA TRP A 654 -10.13 -23.77 -11.49
C TRP A 654 -10.39 -22.54 -12.36
N VAL A 655 -9.31 -21.96 -12.87
CA VAL A 655 -9.36 -20.87 -13.85
C VAL A 655 -8.34 -21.12 -14.96
N VAL A 656 -8.57 -20.49 -16.12
CA VAL A 656 -7.59 -20.44 -17.21
C VAL A 656 -7.02 -19.04 -17.31
N VAL A 657 -5.70 -18.93 -17.46
CA VAL A 657 -4.99 -17.67 -17.76
C VAL A 657 -3.97 -17.94 -18.86
N LYS A 658 -4.08 -17.24 -19.99
CA LYS A 658 -3.17 -17.35 -21.14
C LYS A 658 -2.97 -18.80 -21.60
N GLY A 659 -4.04 -19.60 -21.59
CA GLY A 659 -4.01 -21.03 -21.92
C GLY A 659 -3.39 -21.95 -20.87
N VAL A 660 -3.01 -21.42 -19.69
CA VAL A 660 -2.54 -22.16 -18.52
C VAL A 660 -3.72 -22.47 -17.61
N VAL A 661 -3.83 -23.72 -17.16
CA VAL A 661 -4.89 -24.17 -16.25
C VAL A 661 -4.34 -24.14 -14.83
N MET A 662 -5.07 -23.45 -13.94
CA MET A 662 -4.68 -23.24 -12.55
C MET A 662 -5.77 -23.76 -11.60
N ASP A 663 -5.37 -24.57 -10.62
CA ASP A 663 -6.19 -24.92 -9.46
C ASP A 663 -5.93 -23.92 -8.34
N LEU A 664 -6.92 -23.10 -8.01
CA LEU A 664 -6.80 -22.04 -7.00
C LEU A 664 -7.55 -22.38 -5.71
N SER A 665 -8.05 -23.61 -5.55
CA SER A 665 -8.89 -24.01 -4.42
C SER A 665 -8.21 -23.77 -3.07
N ASN A 666 -6.90 -24.07 -2.97
CA ASN A 666 -6.11 -23.90 -1.75
C ASN A 666 -5.39 -22.54 -1.66
N TRP A 667 -5.59 -21.65 -2.62
CA TRP A 667 -4.92 -20.35 -2.71
C TRP A 667 -5.90 -19.17 -2.72
N LEU A 668 -7.20 -19.44 -2.84
CA LEU A 668 -8.25 -18.44 -2.98
C LEU A 668 -8.20 -17.33 -1.92
N ASP A 669 -7.98 -17.71 -0.66
CA ASP A 669 -7.89 -16.78 0.47
C ASP A 669 -6.53 -16.06 0.56
N GLU A 670 -5.52 -16.51 -0.19
CA GLU A 670 -4.20 -15.88 -0.26
C GLU A 670 -4.12 -14.79 -1.34
N HIS A 671 -5.09 -14.71 -2.25
CA HIS A 671 -5.06 -13.76 -3.35
C HIS A 671 -5.17 -12.30 -2.85
N PRO A 672 -4.31 -11.37 -3.32
CA PRO A 672 -4.21 -10.01 -2.77
C PRO A 672 -5.46 -9.16 -3.00
N GLY A 673 -6.16 -9.41 -4.11
CA GLY A 673 -7.45 -8.79 -4.43
C GLY A 673 -8.61 -9.32 -3.57
N GLY A 674 -8.38 -10.39 -2.80
CA GLY A 674 -9.37 -11.15 -2.05
C GLY A 674 -10.04 -12.25 -2.88
N PRO A 675 -10.76 -13.19 -2.20
CA PRO A 675 -11.42 -14.33 -2.84
C PRO A 675 -12.37 -13.97 -3.98
N GLN A 676 -13.17 -12.92 -3.78
CA GLN A 676 -14.18 -12.50 -4.76
C GLN A 676 -13.56 -12.13 -6.11
N ALA A 677 -12.30 -11.70 -6.12
CA ALA A 677 -11.63 -11.33 -7.36
C ALA A 677 -11.46 -12.53 -8.31
N ILE A 678 -11.26 -13.72 -7.74
CA ILE A 678 -11.11 -15.00 -8.45
C ILE A 678 -12.48 -15.68 -8.63
N MET A 679 -13.35 -15.62 -7.62
CA MET A 679 -14.67 -16.28 -7.67
C MET A 679 -15.57 -15.79 -8.81
N ASN A 680 -15.31 -14.62 -9.39
CA ASN A 680 -16.03 -14.15 -10.57
C ASN A 680 -15.71 -14.94 -11.85
N PHE A 681 -14.64 -15.74 -11.84
CA PHE A 681 -14.09 -16.46 -13.00
C PHE A 681 -13.98 -17.98 -12.79
N MET A 682 -14.61 -18.54 -11.75
CA MET A 682 -14.53 -19.98 -11.46
C MET A 682 -15.05 -20.81 -12.65
N GLY A 683 -14.24 -21.77 -13.08
CA GLY A 683 -14.52 -22.63 -14.22
C GLY A 683 -14.45 -21.89 -15.57
N ARG A 684 -13.80 -20.73 -15.66
CA ARG A 684 -13.76 -19.89 -16.87
C ARG A 684 -12.33 -19.43 -17.20
N ASP A 685 -12.18 -18.92 -18.41
CA ASP A 685 -11.00 -18.18 -18.83
C ASP A 685 -11.06 -16.75 -18.23
N ALA A 686 -9.98 -16.38 -17.55
CA ALA A 686 -9.78 -15.11 -16.86
C ALA A 686 -8.60 -14.32 -17.46
N THR A 687 -8.16 -14.65 -18.69
CA THR A 687 -6.98 -14.06 -19.33
C THR A 687 -7.09 -12.55 -19.46
N GLU A 688 -8.22 -12.05 -19.96
CA GLU A 688 -8.42 -10.61 -20.16
C GLU A 688 -8.33 -9.85 -18.82
N GLU A 689 -9.00 -10.35 -17.77
CA GLU A 689 -8.94 -9.72 -16.45
C GLU A 689 -7.61 -9.90 -15.73
N PHE A 690 -6.88 -10.97 -16.02
CA PHE A 690 -5.51 -11.16 -15.54
C PHE A 690 -4.59 -10.12 -16.16
N GLU A 691 -4.57 -9.99 -17.50
CA GLU A 691 -3.75 -9.02 -18.25
C GLU A 691 -4.05 -7.58 -17.86
N MET A 692 -5.29 -7.29 -17.45
CA MET A 692 -5.66 -5.96 -16.95
C MET A 692 -5.00 -5.58 -15.62
N LEU A 693 -4.49 -6.52 -14.82
CA LEU A 693 -4.05 -6.25 -13.45
C LEU A 693 -2.66 -6.81 -13.12
N HIS A 694 -2.23 -7.81 -13.88
CA HIS A 694 -1.05 -8.61 -13.61
C HIS A 694 -0.17 -8.68 -14.85
N ASP A 695 1.13 -8.64 -14.60
CA ASP A 695 2.15 -8.96 -15.60
C ASP A 695 2.39 -10.48 -15.57
N ASP A 696 2.93 -11.06 -16.63
CA ASP A 696 3.03 -12.52 -16.78
C ASP A 696 3.90 -13.18 -15.71
N GLU A 697 4.91 -12.46 -15.21
CA GLU A 697 5.80 -12.88 -14.13
C GLU A 697 5.07 -13.17 -12.81
N VAL A 698 3.83 -12.68 -12.63
CA VAL A 698 3.06 -12.87 -11.38
C VAL A 698 2.77 -14.35 -11.13
N ILE A 699 2.42 -15.13 -12.16
CA ILE A 699 2.12 -16.56 -11.98
C ILE A 699 3.38 -17.35 -11.59
N PRO A 700 4.49 -17.28 -12.34
CA PRO A 700 5.74 -17.94 -11.97
C PRO A 700 6.26 -17.54 -10.58
N LYS A 701 6.12 -16.26 -10.22
CA LYS A 701 6.66 -15.73 -8.96
C LYS A 701 5.81 -16.07 -7.74
N TYR A 702 4.49 -15.94 -7.84
CA TYR A 702 3.61 -15.99 -6.65
C TYR A 702 2.68 -17.19 -6.60
N ALA A 703 2.35 -17.82 -7.73
CA ALA A 703 1.44 -18.96 -7.79
C ALA A 703 1.98 -20.16 -8.60
N PRO A 704 3.29 -20.49 -8.59
CA PRO A 704 3.82 -21.54 -9.46
C PRO A 704 3.25 -22.92 -9.15
N GLN A 705 2.92 -23.17 -7.88
CA GLN A 705 2.36 -24.45 -7.42
C GLN A 705 0.89 -24.64 -7.81
N GLN A 706 0.20 -23.58 -8.20
CA GLN A 706 -1.22 -23.64 -8.59
C GLN A 706 -1.38 -24.05 -10.05
N VAL A 707 -0.30 -24.06 -10.83
CA VAL A 707 -0.33 -24.39 -12.25
C VAL A 707 -0.36 -25.92 -12.41
N ILE A 708 -1.48 -26.44 -12.94
CA ILE A 708 -1.73 -27.89 -13.06
C ILE A 708 -1.60 -28.41 -14.49
N GLY A 709 -1.58 -27.52 -15.49
CA GLY A 709 -1.39 -27.88 -16.90
C GLY A 709 -1.78 -26.76 -17.86
N ARG A 710 -2.21 -27.15 -19.07
CA ARG A 710 -2.60 -26.24 -20.16
C ARG A 710 -3.93 -26.64 -20.82
N VAL A 711 -4.56 -25.69 -21.51
CA VAL A 711 -5.79 -25.96 -22.26
C VAL A 711 -5.48 -26.78 -23.50
N LYS A 712 -6.23 -27.86 -23.70
CA LYS A 712 -6.06 -28.78 -24.83
C LYS A 712 -6.23 -28.04 -26.16
N GLY A 713 -5.23 -28.17 -27.04
CA GLY A 713 -5.24 -27.53 -28.35
C GLY A 713 -4.93 -26.02 -28.34
N GLN A 714 -4.59 -25.45 -27.18
CA GLN A 714 -4.12 -24.07 -27.04
C GLN A 714 -2.64 -24.06 -26.65
N THR A 715 -1.85 -23.23 -27.33
CA THR A 715 -0.47 -22.98 -26.90
C THR A 715 -0.49 -21.91 -25.81
N PRO A 716 0.06 -22.17 -24.61
CA PRO A 716 0.14 -21.16 -23.58
C PRO A 716 0.91 -19.92 -24.07
N SER A 717 0.38 -18.73 -23.80
CA SER A 717 0.97 -17.45 -24.20
C SER A 717 1.56 -16.66 -23.02
N LEU A 718 1.78 -17.34 -21.89
CA LEU A 718 2.41 -16.76 -20.72
C LEU A 718 3.91 -16.58 -21.00
N GLU A 719 4.40 -15.34 -20.92
CA GLU A 719 5.82 -15.02 -21.05
C GLU A 719 6.53 -15.38 -19.73
N ILE A 720 7.43 -16.38 -19.77
CA ILE A 720 8.11 -16.97 -18.60
C ILE A 720 9.54 -16.44 -18.46
#